data_AF-A0A9D5IKG0-F1
#
_entry.id   AF-A0A9D5IKG0-F1
#
_cell.length_a   1.000
_cell.length_b   1.000
_cell.length_c   1.000
_cell.angle_alpha   90.00
_cell.angle_beta   90.00
_cell.angle_gamma   90.00
#
_symmetry.space_group_name_H-M   'P 1'
#
loop_
_entity.id
_entity.type
_entity.pdbx_description
1 polymer ?
#
loop_
_entity_poly.entity_id
_entity_poly.type
_entity_poly.pdbx_seq_one_letter_code
_entity_poly.pdbx_strand_id
1 'polypeptide(L)'
;MRGPHVGFVSSDQGAPRDADLLQLVLDTTSSRNDDEAVARQEYMRIQSASSTGLPDYDEALVRGWFRTIWGRVTTATGLRDYYRRGDVPYAEELRGFVWWLDEVRYHITQSRGHASAGAFEDYISGGAASGQKPPIQTPSWIAARLWDYSPTVDLATWTMRWELLDWVLFVPSTVWSQQDAQRFREAALLVLLNANLPEWDHVSMTASLRAAGDIREDTPLEVPPDLLGRVLGRSPSHYGTDLFEPHALCALLRVLALELPHVEAGPVPSVIAQELVELALRHPDLCETLVDCCLQSPQVLADLILCPPAASLVCYLAATWHGQFQVDRDCRNEAADTVQSSLLADCLEVLRHHLVQDAVSPVEYARLLIVMQQHDCGGNDGLPLLPIGLEQLRGLPKEIKQRVRHALVQAANTKANSPEFAVMLKASAAISEPFTPAEADTVASAYQQAFNAKERADTRWVDAAGAAVLARLAMNHDGFKSRILCPLDLKAELAHRPDDIVGLGLVMREQIRMLSRAVVGYPESVPDELVAALAETIQSGACNRPDKCRVDAFTFQLDATARGRREPRLEADLIEAVNRLEAPAQQEQLVKALLTVEEPLVLALLLPRAPAVHREAIRARLKVLTPEEASQPAFITQVQERIQVLLDAGLPDIAKAYLQDGEGKLRGKNLPALAVETLNQQLQLHYMSGTFESIESATIPEDLPPEHKAQAQRTLDFFRALVCLKKVPPAANQAAAIFRRLYQEHPLPAYAINLLAARIAKLLGENLFRSLAGEEAAMARIAIEEADRAIPSAGALSDMSRAIHMPNCAAAYFAA
;
A
#
# COMPACT_ATOMS: atom_id res chain seq x y z
N MET A 1 26.73 2.90 10.64
CA MET A 1 26.26 2.21 11.86
C MET A 1 27.24 1.09 12.18
N ARG A 2 28.10 1.28 13.17
CA ARG A 2 28.88 0.19 13.78
C ARG A 2 28.00 -0.38 14.91
N GLY A 3 27.85 -1.70 14.96
CA GLY A 3 26.96 -2.38 15.90
C GLY A 3 27.30 -2.05 17.37
N PRO A 4 26.32 -2.06 18.28
CA PRO A 4 26.57 -1.79 19.67
C PRO A 4 27.38 -2.96 20.26
N HIS A 5 28.54 -2.63 20.82
CA HIS A 5 29.25 -3.54 21.70
C HIS A 5 28.39 -3.79 22.93
N VAL A 6 27.85 -5.01 23.04
CA VAL A 6 27.27 -5.52 24.29
C VAL A 6 28.43 -5.77 25.25
N GLY A 7 28.75 -4.76 26.05
CA GLY A 7 29.53 -4.92 27.26
C GLY A 7 28.62 -5.48 28.34
N PHE A 8 28.76 -6.78 28.64
CA PHE A 8 28.21 -7.36 29.86
C PHE A 8 28.95 -6.72 31.05
N VAL A 9 28.33 -5.73 31.69
CA VAL A 9 28.73 -5.29 33.02
C VAL A 9 28.29 -6.37 34.01
N SER A 10 29.27 -6.88 34.74
CA SER A 10 29.14 -7.82 35.86
C SER A 10 27.98 -7.44 36.79
N SER A 11 27.08 -8.40 37.05
CA SER A 11 25.83 -8.22 37.78
C SER A 11 25.95 -8.25 39.32
N ASP A 12 27.10 -7.94 39.92
CA ASP A 12 27.30 -8.18 41.36
C ASP A 12 28.10 -7.10 42.13
N GLN A 13 28.12 -5.84 41.68
CA GLN A 13 28.63 -4.73 42.48
C GLN A 13 27.60 -3.60 42.61
N GLY A 14 26.91 -3.56 43.75
CA GLY A 14 26.45 -2.32 44.38
C GLY A 14 25.41 -1.49 43.62
N ALA A 15 24.39 -2.10 43.01
CA ALA A 15 23.24 -1.32 42.58
C ALA A 15 22.56 -0.68 43.81
N PRO A 16 22.29 0.64 43.80
CA PRO A 16 21.56 1.34 44.85
C PRO A 16 20.22 0.66 45.18
N ARG A 17 19.78 0.70 46.45
CA ARG A 17 18.39 0.33 46.74
C ARG A 17 17.47 1.42 46.22
N ASP A 18 16.36 1.05 45.56
CA ASP A 18 15.40 2.01 44.98
C ASP A 18 14.85 3.02 46.01
N ALA A 19 14.81 2.66 47.30
CA ALA A 19 14.43 3.58 48.37
C ALA A 19 15.46 4.70 48.63
N ASP A 20 16.76 4.41 48.50
CA ASP A 20 17.83 5.41 48.64
C ASP A 20 17.84 6.36 47.43
N LEU A 21 17.58 5.81 46.24
CA LEU A 21 17.43 6.60 45.01
C LEU A 21 16.19 7.49 45.02
N LEU A 22 15.06 7.00 45.57
CA LEU A 22 13.87 7.81 45.75
C LEU A 22 14.15 9.04 46.62
N GLN A 23 14.90 8.89 47.72
CA GLN A 23 15.29 10.04 48.56
C GLN A 23 16.21 11.01 47.81
N LEU A 24 17.19 10.50 47.07
CA LEU A 24 18.07 11.35 46.24
C LEU A 24 17.28 12.15 45.19
N VAL A 25 16.29 11.55 44.54
CA VAL A 25 15.41 12.24 43.58
C VAL A 25 14.53 13.28 44.29
N LEU A 26 14.02 12.97 45.49
CA LEU A 26 13.26 13.93 46.30
C LEU A 26 14.12 15.14 46.73
N ASP A 27 15.39 14.94 47.00
CA ASP A 27 16.34 16.00 47.38
C ASP A 27 16.91 16.78 46.18
N THR A 28 16.52 16.39 44.96
CA THR A 28 16.95 17.04 43.71
C THR A 28 16.04 18.22 43.35
N THR A 29 16.67 19.31 42.93
CA THR A 29 16.07 20.53 42.38
C THR A 29 16.70 20.86 41.03
N SER A 30 16.05 21.69 40.21
CA SER A 30 16.59 22.12 38.91
C SER A 30 16.55 23.63 38.75
N SER A 31 17.52 24.19 38.04
CA SER A 31 17.43 25.52 37.43
C SER A 31 17.42 25.34 35.91
N ARG A 32 16.42 25.92 35.24
CA ARG A 32 16.24 25.76 33.80
C ARG A 32 16.32 27.11 33.09
N ASN A 33 16.90 27.11 31.90
CA ASN A 33 16.97 28.33 31.08
C ASN A 33 15.67 28.59 30.31
N ASP A 34 14.83 27.57 30.14
CA ASP A 34 13.54 27.63 29.45
C ASP A 34 12.42 28.28 30.31
N ASP A 35 12.64 28.59 31.59
CA ASP A 35 11.67 29.33 32.41
C ASP A 35 11.42 30.74 31.81
N GLU A 36 10.15 31.15 31.61
CA GLU A 36 9.80 32.38 30.88
C GLU A 36 10.56 33.63 31.37
N ALA A 37 10.65 33.82 32.69
CA ALA A 37 11.32 34.97 33.27
C ALA A 37 12.84 34.99 32.96
N VAL A 38 13.47 33.82 32.93
CA VAL A 38 14.90 33.64 32.67
C VAL A 38 15.18 33.79 31.17
N ALA A 39 14.39 33.13 30.34
CA ALA A 39 14.45 33.21 28.89
C ALA A 39 14.21 34.64 28.36
N ARG A 40 13.23 35.37 28.92
CA ARG A 40 12.94 36.76 28.54
C ARG A 40 14.13 37.69 28.82
N GLN A 41 14.78 37.55 29.97
CA GLN A 41 15.95 38.34 30.31
C GLN A 41 17.12 38.08 29.35
N GLU A 42 17.37 36.82 29.02
CA GLU A 42 18.45 36.46 28.11
C GLU A 42 18.17 36.91 26.67
N TYR A 43 16.94 36.77 26.19
CA TYR A 43 16.54 37.27 24.88
C TYR A 43 16.74 38.78 24.76
N MET A 44 16.33 39.55 25.79
CA MET A 44 16.55 41.01 25.82
C MET A 44 18.05 41.36 25.85
N ARG A 45 18.87 40.57 26.54
CA ARG A 45 20.33 40.73 26.53
C ARG A 45 20.89 40.53 25.13
N ILE A 46 20.49 39.46 24.43
CA ILE A 46 20.90 39.16 23.05
C ILE A 46 20.44 40.28 22.10
N GLN A 47 19.18 40.72 22.21
CA GLN A 47 18.62 41.81 21.41
C GLN A 47 19.44 43.10 21.57
N SER A 48 19.77 43.48 22.81
CA SER A 48 20.55 44.70 23.10
C SER A 48 21.99 44.66 22.58
N ALA A 49 22.55 43.46 22.42
CA ALA A 49 23.89 43.23 21.91
C ALA A 49 23.94 43.04 20.38
N SER A 50 22.79 42.78 19.75
CA SER A 50 22.70 42.53 18.31
C SER A 50 22.54 43.83 17.52
N SER A 51 23.09 43.83 16.30
CA SER A 51 22.96 44.94 15.33
C SER A 51 22.00 44.61 14.18
N THR A 52 21.36 43.43 14.20
CA THR A 52 20.58 42.87 13.08
C THR A 52 19.09 43.25 13.11
N GLY A 53 18.66 44.05 14.09
CA GLY A 53 17.27 44.53 14.19
C GLY A 53 16.28 43.47 14.70
N LEU A 54 16.71 42.63 15.65
CA LEU A 54 15.85 41.63 16.30
C LEU A 54 14.58 42.27 16.90
N PRO A 55 13.39 41.67 16.69
CA PRO A 55 12.15 42.10 17.34
C PRO A 55 12.26 41.95 18.85
N ASP A 56 11.49 42.73 19.60
CA ASP A 56 11.41 42.55 21.06
C ASP A 56 10.78 41.19 21.42
N TYR A 57 10.88 40.79 22.68
CA TYR A 57 10.45 39.47 23.11
C TYR A 57 8.96 39.20 22.85
N ASP A 58 8.10 40.20 23.09
CA ASP A 58 6.66 40.04 22.91
C ASP A 58 6.30 40.05 21.42
N GLU A 59 7.00 40.85 20.62
CA GLU A 59 6.90 40.81 19.16
C GLU A 59 7.39 39.46 18.59
N ALA A 60 8.46 38.88 19.13
CA ALA A 60 8.95 37.56 18.74
C ALA A 60 7.95 36.44 19.08
N LEU A 61 7.25 36.54 20.22
CA LEU A 61 6.13 35.65 20.57
C LEU A 61 4.97 35.79 19.57
N VAL A 62 4.58 37.03 19.23
CA VAL A 62 3.50 37.30 18.27
C VAL A 62 3.86 36.81 16.86
N ARG A 63 5.12 36.96 16.45
CA ARG A 63 5.65 36.45 15.18
C ARG A 63 5.80 34.92 15.17
N GLY A 64 5.64 34.25 16.31
CA GLY A 64 5.73 32.80 16.44
C GLY A 64 7.16 32.26 16.43
N TRP A 65 8.17 33.05 16.78
CA TRP A 65 9.57 32.57 16.83
C TRP A 65 9.81 31.54 17.94
N PHE A 66 9.03 31.64 19.02
CA PHE A 66 8.94 30.69 20.12
C PHE A 66 7.59 30.90 20.83
N ARG A 67 7.22 30.00 21.74
CA ARG A 67 5.96 30.06 22.50
C ARG A 67 6.20 29.68 23.96
N THR A 68 5.44 30.30 24.86
CA THR A 68 5.38 29.88 26.26
C THR A 68 4.32 28.79 26.44
N ILE A 69 4.75 27.56 26.74
CA ILE A 69 3.91 26.38 26.98
C ILE A 69 4.14 25.92 28.42
N TRP A 70 3.07 25.93 29.23
CA TRP A 70 3.10 25.61 30.66
C TRP A 70 4.24 26.32 31.43
N GLY A 71 4.40 27.63 31.16
CA GLY A 71 5.43 28.48 31.80
C GLY A 71 6.84 28.34 31.22
N ARG A 72 7.06 27.49 30.21
CA ARG A 72 8.35 27.26 29.57
C ARG A 72 8.39 27.76 28.13
N VAL A 73 9.47 28.41 27.75
CA VAL A 73 9.72 28.89 26.38
C VAL A 73 10.23 27.73 25.53
N THR A 74 9.44 27.35 24.55
CA THR A 74 9.77 26.27 23.60
C THR A 74 9.74 26.77 22.16
N THR A 75 10.43 26.03 21.29
CA THR A 75 10.64 26.34 19.88
C THR A 75 10.25 25.13 19.04
N ALA A 76 9.56 25.36 17.92
CA ALA A 76 9.18 24.28 17.01
C ALA A 76 10.43 23.61 16.39
N THR A 77 10.42 22.29 16.21
CA THR A 77 11.57 21.50 15.74
C THR A 77 12.14 22.00 14.40
N GLY A 78 11.27 22.43 13.49
CA GLY A 78 11.57 22.97 12.17
C GLY A 78 12.18 24.35 12.19
N LEU A 79 11.84 25.17 13.19
CA LEU A 79 12.55 26.43 13.43
C LEU A 79 13.99 26.16 13.87
N ARG A 80 14.22 25.14 14.71
CA ARG A 80 15.57 24.72 15.10
C ARG A 80 16.39 24.34 13.86
N ASP A 81 15.79 23.57 12.94
CA ASP A 81 16.42 23.19 11.69
C ASP A 81 16.60 24.36 10.71
N TYR A 82 15.67 25.31 10.69
CA TYR A 82 15.76 26.52 9.89
C TYR A 82 16.90 27.43 10.36
N TYR A 83 17.02 27.69 11.66
CA TYR A 83 18.14 28.47 12.22
C TYR A 83 19.49 27.78 12.03
N ARG A 84 19.53 26.44 11.87
CA ARG A 84 20.75 25.69 11.51
C ARG A 84 21.20 25.96 10.07
N ARG A 85 20.29 26.25 9.14
CA ARG A 85 20.62 26.47 7.71
C ARG A 85 21.28 27.84 7.45
N GLY A 86 20.99 28.85 8.27
CA GLY A 86 21.68 30.15 8.24
C GLY A 86 21.16 31.14 7.19
N ASP A 87 19.94 30.93 6.68
CA ASP A 87 19.39 31.70 5.55
C ASP A 87 18.78 33.07 5.94
N VAL A 88 18.91 33.51 7.20
CA VAL A 88 18.40 34.81 7.70
C VAL A 88 19.44 35.60 8.50
N PRO A 89 19.38 36.95 8.48
CA PRO A 89 20.39 37.82 9.08
C PRO A 89 20.63 37.64 10.59
N TYR A 90 19.67 37.06 11.30
CA TYR A 90 19.66 36.87 12.76
C TYR A 90 19.77 35.38 13.17
N ALA A 91 20.13 34.50 12.24
CA ALA A 91 20.13 33.04 12.46
C ALA A 91 21.14 32.58 13.52
N GLU A 92 22.30 33.23 13.64
CA GLU A 92 23.32 32.84 14.61
C GLU A 92 22.91 33.19 16.04
N GLU A 93 22.35 34.39 16.26
CA GLU A 93 21.89 34.83 17.57
C GLU A 93 20.70 33.99 18.06
N LEU A 94 19.73 33.70 17.19
CA LEU A 94 18.60 32.84 17.54
C LEU A 94 19.01 31.39 17.74
N ARG A 95 19.95 30.86 16.94
CA ARG A 95 20.49 29.51 17.16
C ARG A 95 21.14 29.40 18.54
N GLY A 96 21.93 30.40 18.94
CA GLY A 96 22.54 30.47 20.26
C GLY A 96 21.51 30.50 21.38
N PHE A 97 20.46 31.32 21.23
CA PHE A 97 19.36 31.40 22.19
C PHE A 97 18.61 30.06 22.32
N VAL A 98 18.24 29.44 21.19
CA VAL A 98 17.51 28.17 21.16
C VAL A 98 18.30 27.03 21.83
N TRP A 99 19.61 26.93 21.57
CA TRP A 99 20.46 25.94 22.27
C TRP A 99 20.60 26.23 23.76
N TRP A 100 20.67 27.50 24.12
CA TRP A 100 20.76 27.90 25.52
C TRP A 100 19.48 27.58 26.30
N LEU A 101 18.30 27.63 25.67
CA LEU A 101 17.03 27.22 26.29
C LEU A 101 17.01 25.74 26.71
N ASP A 102 17.69 24.86 25.95
CA ASP A 102 17.74 23.42 26.24
C ASP A 102 18.63 23.06 27.44
N GLU A 103 19.39 24.02 28.00
CA GLU A 103 20.23 23.78 29.16
C GLU A 103 19.42 23.67 30.46
N VAL A 104 19.57 22.53 31.13
CA VAL A 104 19.00 22.24 32.45
C VAL A 104 20.12 21.86 33.41
N ARG A 105 20.11 22.44 34.62
CA ARG A 105 21.08 22.12 35.68
C ARG A 105 20.37 21.58 36.90
N TYR A 106 20.74 20.37 37.32
CA TYR A 106 20.18 19.71 38.50
C TYR A 106 21.12 19.84 39.70
N HIS A 107 20.54 20.01 40.88
CA HIS A 107 21.24 20.24 42.14
C HIS A 107 20.65 19.35 43.24
N ILE A 108 21.48 18.53 43.89
CA ILE A 108 21.08 17.69 45.02
C ILE A 108 21.34 18.45 46.32
N THR A 109 20.30 18.74 47.08
CA THR A 109 20.38 19.56 48.30
C THR A 109 20.98 18.82 49.49
N GLN A 110 20.84 17.49 49.59
CA GLN A 110 21.41 16.66 50.66
C GLN A 110 22.04 15.36 50.14
N SER A 111 23.25 15.44 49.58
CA SER A 111 24.01 14.25 49.10
C SER A 111 24.53 13.34 50.24
N ARG A 112 24.66 13.86 51.47
CA ARG A 112 25.44 13.22 52.54
C ARG A 112 24.69 12.09 53.24
N GLY A 113 24.82 10.87 52.73
CA GLY A 113 24.48 9.65 53.48
C GLY A 113 24.17 8.41 52.63
N HIS A 114 23.91 8.57 51.33
CA HIS A 114 23.48 7.47 50.48
C HIS A 114 24.68 6.84 49.76
N ALA A 115 24.88 5.53 49.94
CA ALA A 115 25.97 4.77 49.30
C ALA A 115 25.91 4.82 47.75
N SER A 116 24.78 5.26 47.20
CA SER A 116 24.44 5.37 45.79
C SER A 116 24.56 6.77 45.18
N ALA A 117 24.88 7.79 45.99
CA ALA A 117 24.89 9.18 45.54
C ALA A 117 25.87 9.42 44.39
N GLY A 118 27.07 8.82 44.42
CA GLY A 118 28.12 9.06 43.42
C GLY A 118 27.71 8.66 41.99
N ALA A 119 27.15 7.47 41.79
CA ALA A 119 26.74 7.02 40.45
C ALA A 119 25.56 7.83 39.89
N PHE A 120 24.67 8.31 40.76
CA PHE A 120 23.54 9.16 40.37
C PHE A 120 23.97 10.61 40.12
N GLU A 121 24.93 11.13 40.89
CA GLU A 121 25.58 12.42 40.66
C GLU A 121 26.38 12.43 39.36
N ASP A 122 27.07 11.34 39.03
CA ASP A 122 27.77 11.15 37.76
C ASP A 122 26.78 11.13 36.58
N TYR A 123 25.64 10.46 36.74
CA TYR A 123 24.54 10.46 35.75
C TYR A 123 23.97 11.87 35.52
N ILE A 124 23.73 12.62 36.61
CA ILE A 124 23.26 14.01 36.53
C ILE A 124 24.31 14.92 35.88
N SER A 125 25.58 14.79 36.26
CA SER A 125 26.68 15.67 35.83
C SER A 125 27.15 15.37 34.41
N GLY A 126 27.06 14.11 33.96
CA GLY A 126 27.31 13.71 32.57
C GLY A 126 26.19 14.12 31.60
N GLY A 127 25.10 14.65 32.14
CA GLY A 127 23.90 15.04 31.43
C GLY A 127 23.03 13.83 31.09
N ALA A 128 21.75 13.90 31.50
CA ALA A 128 20.68 13.07 30.94
C ALA A 128 20.64 13.12 29.39
N ALA A 129 21.25 14.14 28.77
CA ALA A 129 21.44 14.30 27.33
C ALA A 129 22.33 13.23 26.64
N SER A 130 23.04 12.38 27.39
CA SER A 130 23.95 11.37 26.82
C SER A 130 23.27 10.06 26.37
N GLY A 131 21.95 9.93 26.53
CA GLY A 131 21.22 8.69 26.22
C GLY A 131 21.59 7.51 27.14
N GLN A 132 22.30 7.80 28.24
CA GLN A 132 22.59 6.82 29.28
C GLN A 132 21.33 6.56 30.11
N LYS A 133 21.02 5.30 30.36
CA LYS A 133 19.89 4.93 31.23
C LYS A 133 20.21 5.33 32.68
N PRO A 134 19.23 5.83 33.45
CA PRO A 134 19.46 6.17 34.85
C PRO A 134 19.91 4.90 35.61
N PRO A 135 20.85 5.01 36.58
CA PRO A 135 21.41 3.87 37.33
C PRO A 135 20.41 3.35 38.38
N ILE A 136 19.21 2.99 37.94
CA ILE A 136 18.02 2.69 38.74
C ILE A 136 17.47 1.33 38.30
N GLN A 137 17.09 0.47 39.25
CA GLN A 137 16.56 -0.85 38.94
C GLN A 137 15.09 -0.78 38.53
N THR A 138 14.26 -0.04 39.27
CA THR A 138 12.82 0.07 39.02
C THR A 138 12.36 1.54 38.88
N PRO A 139 12.72 2.23 37.78
CA PRO A 139 12.40 3.64 37.61
C PRO A 139 10.89 3.94 37.65
N SER A 140 10.04 3.04 37.14
CA SER A 140 8.57 3.19 37.21
C SER A 140 8.03 3.13 38.65
N TRP A 141 8.64 2.32 39.52
CA TRP A 141 8.29 2.27 40.94
C TRP A 141 8.67 3.57 41.64
N ILE A 142 9.88 4.10 41.37
CA ILE A 142 10.32 5.40 41.92
C ILE A 142 9.38 6.52 41.45
N ALA A 143 9.05 6.58 40.15
CA ALA A 143 8.12 7.56 39.59
C ALA A 143 6.75 7.55 40.29
N ALA A 144 6.20 6.36 40.52
CA ALA A 144 4.95 6.20 41.27
C ALA A 144 5.09 6.69 42.72
N ARG A 145 6.17 6.34 43.41
CA ARG A 145 6.38 6.75 44.82
C ARG A 145 6.67 8.23 44.98
N LEU A 146 7.18 8.93 43.98
CA LEU A 146 7.34 10.40 44.05
C LEU A 146 6.02 11.13 44.34
N TRP A 147 4.88 10.56 43.92
CA TRP A 147 3.55 11.12 44.15
C TRP A 147 3.03 10.92 45.58
N ASP A 148 3.50 9.87 46.28
CA ASP A 148 3.03 9.50 47.62
C ASP A 148 3.60 10.40 48.72
N TYR A 149 4.80 10.94 48.52
CA TYR A 149 5.57 11.60 49.59
C TYR A 149 5.12 13.02 49.94
N SER A 150 4.07 13.56 49.29
CA SER A 150 3.28 14.67 49.87
C SER A 150 1.97 14.91 49.12
N PRO A 151 0.85 15.25 49.79
CA PRO A 151 -0.32 15.86 49.15
C PRO A 151 -0.07 17.27 48.58
N THR A 152 1.15 17.82 48.74
CA THR A 152 1.53 19.19 48.32
C THR A 152 2.55 19.25 47.18
N VAL A 153 2.91 18.14 46.53
CA VAL A 153 3.82 18.23 45.37
C VAL A 153 3.03 18.82 44.20
N ASP A 154 3.33 20.07 43.86
CA ASP A 154 2.92 20.68 42.61
C ASP A 154 3.34 19.78 41.43
N LEU A 155 2.43 19.53 40.49
CA LEU A 155 2.68 18.63 39.35
C LEU A 155 3.93 19.07 38.57
N ALA A 156 4.26 20.36 38.54
CA ALA A 156 5.50 20.86 37.94
C ALA A 156 6.76 20.29 38.62
N THR A 157 6.79 20.23 39.95
CA THR A 157 7.90 19.66 40.73
C THR A 157 7.98 18.15 40.55
N TRP A 158 6.83 17.46 40.52
CA TRP A 158 6.78 16.03 40.26
C TRP A 158 7.32 15.70 38.86
N THR A 159 6.89 16.45 37.84
CA THR A 159 7.26 16.25 36.43
C THR A 159 8.75 16.50 36.19
N MET A 160 9.34 17.49 36.86
CA MET A 160 10.79 17.72 36.85
C MET A 160 11.58 16.54 37.41
N ARG A 161 11.10 15.92 38.49
CA ARG A 161 11.74 14.73 39.07
C ARG A 161 11.51 13.47 38.23
N TRP A 162 10.39 13.42 37.51
CA TRP A 162 10.08 12.35 36.57
C TRP A 162 10.93 12.42 35.29
N GLU A 163 11.32 13.61 34.85
CA GLU A 163 12.28 13.83 33.75
C GLU A 163 13.62 13.12 34.01
N LEU A 164 14.12 13.15 35.25
CA LEU A 164 15.35 12.43 35.66
C LEU A 164 15.23 10.89 35.55
N LEU A 165 14.01 10.39 35.45
CA LEU A 165 13.70 8.97 35.27
C LEU A 165 13.41 8.65 33.79
N ASP A 166 13.75 9.56 32.88
CA ASP A 166 13.55 9.43 31.43
C ASP A 166 12.08 9.19 31.06
N TRP A 167 11.17 9.91 31.71
CA TRP A 167 9.72 9.87 31.44
C TRP A 167 9.13 8.45 31.49
N VAL A 168 9.68 7.60 32.35
CA VAL A 168 9.27 6.19 32.46
C VAL A 168 7.75 6.08 32.65
N LEU A 169 7.11 5.30 31.78
CA LEU A 169 5.66 5.12 31.80
C LEU A 169 5.25 4.14 32.91
N PHE A 170 4.10 4.40 33.52
CA PHE A 170 3.45 3.54 34.51
C PHE A 170 1.93 3.73 34.42
N VAL A 171 1.16 2.83 35.03
CA VAL A 171 -0.30 2.88 35.05
C VAL A 171 -0.78 3.30 36.45
N PRO A 172 -1.33 4.52 36.62
CA PRO A 172 -1.70 5.06 37.94
C PRO A 172 -2.58 4.12 38.77
N SER A 173 -3.62 3.53 38.16
CA SER A 173 -4.54 2.60 38.83
C SER A 173 -3.90 1.29 39.34
N THR A 174 -2.72 0.90 38.83
CA THR A 174 -2.03 -0.32 39.27
C THR A 174 -1.06 -0.06 40.43
N VAL A 175 -0.63 1.18 40.62
CA VAL A 175 0.39 1.56 41.60
C VAL A 175 -0.15 2.34 42.79
N TRP A 176 -1.32 3.00 42.64
CA TRP A 176 -1.93 3.87 43.63
C TRP A 176 -3.32 3.42 44.07
N SER A 177 -3.80 3.99 45.18
CA SER A 177 -5.20 3.88 45.58
C SER A 177 -6.11 4.57 44.55
N GLN A 178 -7.38 4.18 44.47
CA GLN A 178 -8.35 4.81 43.56
C GLN A 178 -8.43 6.33 43.75
N GLN A 179 -8.32 6.80 45.00
CA GLN A 179 -8.36 8.22 45.33
C GLN A 179 -7.12 8.97 44.82
N ASP A 180 -5.93 8.40 45.00
CA ASP A 180 -4.67 9.05 44.59
C ASP A 180 -4.49 9.03 43.06
N ALA A 181 -4.91 7.94 42.41
CA ALA A 181 -4.98 7.86 40.95
C ALA A 181 -5.95 8.90 40.38
N GLN A 182 -7.13 9.06 41.00
CA GLN A 182 -8.09 10.09 40.59
C GLN A 182 -7.52 11.51 40.76
N ARG A 183 -6.86 11.79 41.90
CA ARG A 183 -6.20 13.08 42.15
C ARG A 183 -5.13 13.39 41.09
N PHE A 184 -4.35 12.39 40.70
CA PHE A 184 -3.33 12.54 39.65
C PHE A 184 -3.96 12.84 38.29
N ARG A 185 -4.99 12.08 37.89
CA ARG A 185 -5.69 12.29 36.61
C ARG A 185 -6.25 13.71 36.50
N GLU A 186 -6.92 14.18 37.55
CA GLU A 186 -7.49 15.54 37.59
C GLU A 186 -6.39 16.61 37.46
N ALA A 187 -5.27 16.45 38.17
CA ALA A 187 -4.14 17.37 38.07
C ALA A 187 -3.50 17.35 36.67
N ALA A 188 -3.29 16.18 36.09
CA ALA A 188 -2.69 16.02 34.77
C ALA A 188 -3.59 16.60 33.66
N LEU A 189 -4.89 16.31 33.68
CA LEU A 189 -5.86 16.88 32.73
C LEU A 189 -5.94 18.40 32.87
N LEU A 190 -5.97 18.93 34.09
CA LEU A 190 -5.99 20.38 34.33
C LEU A 190 -4.76 21.08 33.74
N VAL A 191 -3.58 20.46 33.85
CA VAL A 191 -2.35 21.00 33.24
C VAL A 191 -2.43 20.95 31.73
N LEU A 192 -2.86 19.82 31.14
CA LEU A 192 -3.00 19.69 29.68
C LEU A 192 -3.98 20.73 29.10
N LEU A 193 -5.09 20.99 29.79
CA LEU A 193 -6.10 21.99 29.38
C LEU A 193 -5.58 23.44 29.44
N ASN A 194 -4.65 23.75 30.34
CA ASN A 194 -4.18 25.11 30.59
C ASN A 194 -2.75 25.37 30.07
N ALA A 195 -2.16 24.42 29.35
CA ALA A 195 -0.75 24.48 28.95
C ALA A 195 -0.43 25.51 27.85
N ASN A 196 -1.41 26.21 27.27
CA ASN A 196 -1.22 27.14 26.14
C ASN A 196 -0.59 26.47 24.90
N LEU A 197 -0.90 25.19 24.68
CA LEU A 197 -0.48 24.42 23.51
C LEU A 197 -1.00 25.05 22.22
N PRO A 198 -0.27 24.92 21.10
CA PRO A 198 -0.76 25.41 19.81
C PRO A 198 -2.06 24.68 19.42
N GLU A 199 -2.97 25.41 18.80
CA GLU A 199 -4.19 24.85 18.19
C GLU A 199 -3.98 24.66 16.69
N TRP A 200 -4.79 23.80 16.06
CA TRP A 200 -4.60 23.42 14.65
C TRP A 200 -4.60 24.59 13.65
N ASP A 201 -5.35 25.65 13.93
CA ASP A 201 -5.37 26.91 13.16
C ASP A 201 -4.06 27.71 13.28
N HIS A 202 -3.30 27.51 14.35
CA HIS A 202 -2.01 28.16 14.60
C HIS A 202 -0.81 27.38 14.06
N VAL A 203 -1.02 26.15 13.55
CA VAL A 203 0.07 25.18 13.30
C VAL A 203 0.68 25.29 11.90
N SER A 204 0.33 26.34 11.14
CA SER A 204 1.20 26.79 10.06
C SER A 204 2.15 27.87 10.60
N MET A 205 3.29 27.43 11.16
CA MET A 205 4.40 28.34 11.53
C MET A 205 4.88 29.13 10.30
N THR A 206 4.79 28.49 9.14
CA THR A 206 4.95 29.09 7.81
C THR A 206 3.97 30.22 7.51
N ALA A 207 2.78 30.31 8.12
CA ALA A 207 1.84 31.41 7.91
C ALA A 207 2.20 32.66 8.75
N SER A 208 2.58 32.49 10.02
CA SER A 208 3.02 33.58 10.90
C SER A 208 4.35 34.20 10.44
N LEU A 209 5.33 33.36 10.08
CA LEU A 209 6.61 33.81 9.52
C LEU A 209 6.44 34.38 8.10
N ARG A 210 5.47 33.91 7.31
CA ARG A 210 5.11 34.50 5.99
C ARG A 210 4.44 35.86 6.11
N ALA A 211 3.52 36.03 7.06
CA ALA A 211 2.90 37.32 7.35
C ALA A 211 3.93 38.35 7.82
N ALA A 212 4.97 37.90 8.53
CA ALA A 212 6.13 38.70 8.92
C ALA A 212 7.15 38.92 7.78
N GLY A 213 7.06 38.18 6.66
CA GLY A 213 7.93 38.29 5.48
C GLY A 213 9.21 37.46 5.53
N ASP A 214 9.34 36.55 6.50
CA ASP A 214 10.58 35.82 6.82
C ASP A 214 10.76 34.50 6.02
N ILE A 215 9.71 33.95 5.37
CA ILE A 215 9.78 32.72 4.55
C ILE A 215 8.93 32.87 3.26
N ARG A 216 9.41 32.34 2.12
CA ARG A 216 8.65 32.30 0.84
C ARG A 216 7.91 30.98 0.60
N GLU A 217 6.65 31.15 0.20
CA GLU A 217 5.69 30.24 -0.47
C GLU A 217 5.46 28.83 0.09
N ASP A 218 4.26 28.64 0.67
CA ASP A 218 3.38 27.48 0.45
C ASP A 218 1.91 27.90 0.72
N THR A 219 0.93 27.27 0.10
CA THR A 219 -0.52 27.57 0.27
C THR A 219 -0.97 27.39 1.74
N PRO A 220 -1.88 28.21 2.32
CA PRO A 220 -2.42 27.96 3.66
C PRO A 220 -3.10 26.59 3.72
N LEU A 221 -2.85 25.83 4.79
CA LEU A 221 -3.43 24.51 4.95
C LEU A 221 -4.86 24.61 5.49
N GLU A 222 -5.82 24.02 4.77
CA GLU A 222 -7.18 23.87 5.27
C GLU A 222 -7.20 22.79 6.35
N VAL A 223 -7.46 23.18 7.61
CA VAL A 223 -7.58 22.26 8.74
C VAL A 223 -8.92 21.53 8.67
N PRO A 224 -8.94 20.20 8.54
CA PRO A 224 -10.20 19.46 8.55
C PRO A 224 -10.87 19.53 9.94
N PRO A 225 -12.21 19.55 10.01
CA PRO A 225 -12.92 19.69 11.29
C PRO A 225 -12.74 18.47 12.20
N ASP A 226 -12.57 17.28 11.62
CA ASP A 226 -12.52 16.00 12.29
C ASP A 226 -11.09 15.45 12.48
N LEU A 227 -10.94 14.54 13.44
CA LEU A 227 -9.65 14.01 13.86
C LEU A 227 -8.97 13.17 12.76
N LEU A 228 -9.72 12.34 12.04
CA LEU A 228 -9.19 11.54 10.93
C LEU A 228 -8.62 12.45 9.84
N GLY A 229 -9.35 13.49 9.44
CA GLY A 229 -8.90 14.47 8.46
C GLY A 229 -7.61 15.16 8.88
N ARG A 230 -7.52 15.56 10.14
CA ARG A 230 -6.32 16.19 10.69
C ARG A 230 -5.11 15.28 10.66
N VAL A 231 -5.29 13.99 10.96
CA VAL A 231 -4.21 12.98 10.86
C VAL A 231 -3.82 12.73 9.41
N LEU A 232 -4.77 12.64 8.47
CA LEU A 232 -4.49 12.38 7.06
C LEU A 232 -3.92 13.58 6.31
N GLY A 233 -4.26 14.81 6.74
CA GLY A 233 -3.66 16.04 6.25
C GLY A 233 -2.19 16.20 6.62
N ARG A 234 -1.64 15.27 7.41
CA ARG A 234 -0.22 15.21 7.75
C ARG A 234 0.58 14.71 6.57
N SER A 235 1.38 15.58 5.96
CA SER A 235 2.56 15.14 5.24
C SER A 235 3.75 15.09 6.24
N PRO A 236 4.60 14.04 6.20
CA PRO A 236 5.83 13.98 7.01
C PRO A 236 6.72 15.21 6.89
N SER A 237 6.58 15.99 5.81
CA SER A 237 7.32 17.23 5.58
C SER A 237 6.62 18.51 6.02
N HIS A 238 5.32 18.50 6.33
CA HIS A 238 4.53 19.73 6.56
C HIS A 238 4.26 20.01 8.05
N TYR A 239 4.21 18.98 8.90
CA TYR A 239 3.86 19.16 10.32
C TYR A 239 4.85 18.56 11.31
N GLY A 240 5.63 17.53 10.94
CA GLY A 240 6.67 16.99 11.82
C GLY A 240 7.75 18.01 12.17
N THR A 241 7.88 19.07 11.37
CA THR A 241 8.75 20.23 11.62
C THR A 241 8.08 21.32 12.45
N ASP A 242 6.76 21.32 12.65
CA ASP A 242 6.06 22.46 13.27
C ASP A 242 5.61 22.17 14.71
N LEU A 243 5.94 20.98 15.24
CA LEU A 243 5.66 20.57 16.61
C LEU A 243 6.67 21.18 17.60
N PHE A 244 6.19 21.54 18.79
CA PHE A 244 6.99 22.19 19.84
C PHE A 244 7.61 21.20 20.83
N GLU A 245 7.39 19.89 20.62
CA GLU A 245 7.85 18.79 21.46
C GLU A 245 7.76 19.08 22.97
N PRO A 246 6.56 19.35 23.53
CA PRO A 246 6.40 19.58 24.97
C PRO A 246 6.47 18.24 25.72
N HIS A 247 7.69 17.69 25.83
CA HIS A 247 8.00 16.34 26.31
C HIS A 247 7.22 15.93 27.56
N ALA A 248 7.15 16.82 28.56
CA ALA A 248 6.40 16.63 29.79
C ALA A 248 4.88 16.41 29.55
N LEU A 249 4.26 17.24 28.72
CA LEU A 249 2.82 17.19 28.44
C LEU A 249 2.48 15.95 27.60
N CYS A 250 3.31 15.64 26.60
CA CYS A 250 3.17 14.41 25.82
C CYS A 250 3.34 13.18 26.71
N ALA A 251 4.31 13.17 27.63
CA ALA A 251 4.49 12.08 28.58
C ALA A 251 3.28 11.92 29.51
N LEU A 252 2.73 13.02 30.04
CA LEU A 252 1.49 12.98 30.85
C LEU A 252 0.33 12.39 30.06
N LEU A 253 0.14 12.81 28.79
CA LEU A 253 -0.88 12.22 27.93
C LEU A 253 -0.66 10.72 27.71
N ARG A 254 0.59 10.27 27.53
CA ARG A 254 0.91 8.84 27.39
C ARG A 254 0.51 8.04 28.63
N VAL A 255 0.80 8.55 29.82
CA VAL A 255 0.40 7.90 31.09
C VAL A 255 -1.12 7.79 31.19
N LEU A 256 -1.86 8.87 30.87
CA LEU A 256 -3.32 8.86 30.88
C LEU A 256 -3.91 7.91 29.82
N ALA A 257 -3.33 7.86 28.61
CA ALA A 257 -3.79 6.98 27.55
C ALA A 257 -3.56 5.49 27.90
N LEU A 258 -2.39 5.15 28.45
CA LEU A 258 -2.07 3.79 28.91
C LEU A 258 -2.92 3.33 30.11
N GLU A 259 -3.51 4.27 30.84
CA GLU A 259 -4.41 3.97 31.93
C GLU A 259 -5.78 3.46 31.45
N LEU A 260 -6.24 3.87 30.26
CA LEU A 260 -7.57 3.55 29.73
C LEU A 260 -7.93 2.05 29.85
N PRO A 261 -7.08 1.10 29.43
CA PRO A 261 -7.41 -0.33 29.51
C PRO A 261 -7.49 -0.89 30.95
N HIS A 262 -7.07 -0.10 31.94
CA HIS A 262 -6.93 -0.52 33.34
C HIS A 262 -7.91 0.18 34.29
N VAL A 263 -8.78 1.07 33.79
CA VAL A 263 -9.84 1.67 34.59
C VAL A 263 -11.03 0.70 34.63
N GLU A 264 -11.58 0.43 35.82
CA GLU A 264 -12.74 -0.46 35.98
C GLU A 264 -13.93 -0.01 35.12
N ALA A 265 -14.72 -0.99 34.65
CA ALA A 265 -15.86 -0.79 33.77
C ALA A 265 -16.84 0.27 34.30
N GLY A 266 -16.76 1.47 33.73
CA GLY A 266 -17.64 2.61 33.99
C GLY A 266 -18.60 2.89 32.83
N PRO A 267 -19.33 4.02 32.86
CA PRO A 267 -20.09 4.46 31.69
C PRO A 267 -19.15 4.68 30.50
N VAL A 268 -19.59 4.22 29.34
CA VAL A 268 -18.87 4.28 28.07
C VAL A 268 -19.46 5.41 27.21
N PRO A 269 -18.65 6.25 26.55
CA PRO A 269 -17.18 6.31 26.62
C PRO A 269 -16.69 6.85 27.97
N SER A 270 -15.52 6.40 28.42
CA SER A 270 -14.94 6.87 29.69
C SER A 270 -14.65 8.37 29.63
N VAL A 271 -14.79 9.07 30.77
CA VAL A 271 -14.55 10.53 30.85
C VAL A 271 -13.13 10.87 30.42
N ILE A 272 -12.14 10.05 30.81
CA ILE A 272 -10.74 10.25 30.42
C ILE A 272 -10.58 10.14 28.90
N ALA A 273 -11.18 9.13 28.27
CA ALA A 273 -11.10 8.97 26.82
C ALA A 273 -11.73 10.16 26.09
N GLN A 274 -12.86 10.70 26.59
CA GLN A 274 -13.49 11.89 26.01
C GLN A 274 -12.56 13.11 26.10
N GLU A 275 -12.00 13.39 27.28
CA GLU A 275 -11.08 14.51 27.51
C GLU A 275 -9.81 14.40 26.65
N LEU A 276 -9.23 13.20 26.54
CA LEU A 276 -8.05 12.98 25.69
C LEU A 276 -8.36 13.20 24.20
N VAL A 277 -9.53 12.76 23.72
CA VAL A 277 -9.98 13.00 22.35
C VAL A 277 -10.25 14.48 22.10
N GLU A 278 -10.87 15.19 23.05
CA GLU A 278 -11.06 16.64 22.97
C GLU A 278 -9.74 17.40 22.93
N LEU A 279 -8.76 17.00 23.74
CA LEU A 279 -7.42 17.57 23.72
C LEU A 279 -6.72 17.32 22.37
N ALA A 280 -6.82 16.12 21.80
CA ALA A 280 -6.28 15.80 20.47
C ALA A 280 -6.98 16.60 19.36
N LEU A 281 -8.29 16.82 19.47
CA LEU A 281 -9.07 17.70 18.60
C LEU A 281 -8.74 19.18 18.78
N ARG A 282 -8.00 19.60 19.80
CA ARG A 282 -7.57 20.99 19.93
C ARG A 282 -6.12 21.16 19.57
N HIS A 283 -5.27 20.22 19.95
CA HIS A 283 -3.82 20.36 19.91
C HIS A 283 -3.15 19.25 19.07
N PRO A 284 -2.34 19.60 18.04
CA PRO A 284 -1.73 18.60 17.16
C PRO A 284 -0.66 17.77 17.85
N ASP A 285 0.15 18.33 18.77
CA ASP A 285 1.18 17.59 19.51
C ASP A 285 0.55 16.47 20.35
N LEU A 286 -0.61 16.75 20.96
CA LEU A 286 -1.36 15.77 21.73
C LEU A 286 -2.04 14.74 20.85
N CYS A 287 -2.53 15.14 19.66
CA CYS A 287 -3.05 14.21 18.67
C CYS A 287 -1.99 13.23 18.16
N GLU A 288 -0.77 13.71 17.86
CA GLU A 288 0.37 12.82 17.50
C GLU A 288 0.64 11.83 18.63
N THR A 289 0.76 12.35 19.84
CA THR A 289 1.04 11.51 21.01
C THR A 289 -0.05 10.46 21.23
N LEU A 290 -1.33 10.80 21.03
CA LEU A 290 -2.43 9.85 21.14
C LEU A 290 -2.37 8.78 20.05
N VAL A 291 -2.05 9.15 18.80
CA VAL A 291 -1.85 8.20 17.70
C VAL A 291 -0.69 7.26 18.01
N ASP A 292 0.44 7.78 18.47
CA ASP A 292 1.60 6.96 18.90
C ASP A 292 1.22 5.99 20.02
N CYS A 293 0.46 6.44 21.02
CA CYS A 293 -0.05 5.58 22.09
C CYS A 293 -0.90 4.45 21.53
N CYS A 294 -1.80 4.76 20.60
CA CYS A 294 -2.63 3.75 19.96
C CYS A 294 -1.77 2.71 19.26
N LEU A 295 -0.75 3.14 18.52
CA LEU A 295 0.17 2.28 17.77
C LEU A 295 1.10 1.43 18.64
N GLN A 296 1.48 1.93 19.81
CA GLN A 296 2.31 1.19 20.76
C GLN A 296 1.49 0.27 21.68
N SER A 297 0.23 0.60 21.91
CA SER A 297 -0.66 -0.11 22.85
C SER A 297 -2.07 -0.19 22.28
N PRO A 298 -2.36 -1.17 21.39
CA PRO A 298 -3.64 -1.24 20.68
C PRO A 298 -4.85 -1.44 21.59
N GLN A 299 -4.68 -1.86 22.85
CA GLN A 299 -5.80 -1.93 23.81
C GLN A 299 -6.46 -0.55 24.01
N VAL A 300 -5.72 0.54 23.84
CA VAL A 300 -6.24 1.92 23.95
C VAL A 300 -7.33 2.20 22.91
N LEU A 301 -7.28 1.54 21.75
CA LEU A 301 -8.29 1.70 20.68
C LEU A 301 -9.70 1.31 21.13
N ALA A 302 -9.82 0.37 22.08
CA ALA A 302 -11.09 -0.16 22.55
C ALA A 302 -11.92 0.89 23.30
N ASP A 303 -11.29 1.79 24.04
CA ASP A 303 -11.97 2.92 24.68
C ASP A 303 -12.20 4.07 23.71
N LEU A 304 -11.22 4.37 22.85
CA LEU A 304 -11.29 5.50 21.92
C LEU A 304 -12.34 5.32 20.82
N ILE A 305 -12.59 4.10 20.33
CA ILE A 305 -13.65 3.84 19.33
C ILE A 305 -15.04 4.22 19.86
N LEU A 306 -15.22 4.20 21.18
CA LEU A 306 -16.47 4.53 21.84
C LEU A 306 -16.69 6.05 21.91
N CYS A 307 -15.63 6.85 21.73
CA CYS A 307 -15.70 8.30 21.56
C CYS A 307 -16.03 8.63 20.08
N PRO A 308 -17.20 9.20 19.76
CA PRO A 308 -17.59 9.48 18.37
C PRO A 308 -16.52 10.23 17.56
N PRO A 309 -15.88 11.31 18.07
CA PRO A 309 -14.91 12.08 17.26
C PRO A 309 -13.60 11.34 16.94
N ALA A 310 -13.31 10.22 17.62
CA ALA A 310 -12.14 9.39 17.37
C ALA A 310 -12.47 8.13 16.58
N ALA A 311 -13.76 7.79 16.39
CA ALA A 311 -14.16 6.49 15.88
C ALA A 311 -13.63 6.21 14.46
N SER A 312 -13.71 7.21 13.57
CA SER A 312 -13.17 7.13 12.20
C SER A 312 -11.65 6.97 12.19
N LEU A 313 -10.95 7.64 13.11
CA LEU A 313 -9.49 7.53 13.28
C LEU A 313 -9.11 6.14 13.76
N VAL A 314 -9.82 5.58 14.74
CA VAL A 314 -9.55 4.23 15.25
C VAL A 314 -9.75 3.18 14.15
N CYS A 315 -10.80 3.32 13.32
CA CYS A 315 -10.99 2.43 12.16
C CYS A 315 -9.81 2.53 11.17
N TYR A 316 -9.29 3.73 10.94
CA TYR A 316 -8.09 3.93 10.13
C TYR A 316 -6.86 3.25 10.74
N LEU A 317 -6.60 3.44 12.03
CA LEU A 317 -5.45 2.84 12.71
C LEU A 317 -5.53 1.31 12.73
N ALA A 318 -6.72 0.73 12.94
CA ALA A 318 -6.95 -0.71 12.82
C ALA A 318 -6.71 -1.21 11.38
N ALA A 319 -7.15 -0.43 10.38
CA ALA A 319 -6.92 -0.71 8.96
C ALA A 319 -5.43 -0.64 8.57
N THR A 320 -4.62 0.23 9.17
CA THR A 320 -3.23 0.45 8.77
C THR A 320 -2.17 -0.12 9.73
N TRP A 321 -2.59 -0.78 10.80
CA TRP A 321 -1.72 -1.26 11.89
C TRP A 321 -0.43 -1.93 11.39
N HIS A 322 -0.54 -2.95 10.53
CA HIS A 322 0.62 -3.72 10.05
C HIS A 322 1.44 -3.00 8.96
N GLY A 323 0.89 -1.97 8.32
CA GLY A 323 1.58 -1.18 7.30
C GLY A 323 2.66 -0.26 7.87
N GLN A 324 2.53 0.14 9.14
CA GLN A 324 3.41 1.13 9.77
C GLN A 324 4.66 0.54 10.44
N PHE A 325 4.72 -0.79 10.67
CA PHE A 325 5.81 -1.47 11.39
C PHE A 325 6.67 -2.41 10.53
N GLN A 326 6.67 -2.27 9.20
CA GLN A 326 7.35 -3.24 8.32
C GLN A 326 8.88 -3.16 8.37
N VAL A 327 9.49 -4.12 9.08
CA VAL A 327 10.90 -4.52 8.89
C VAL A 327 11.03 -5.84 8.10
N ASP A 328 10.02 -6.72 8.06
CA ASP A 328 10.06 -7.95 7.24
C ASP A 328 8.75 -8.21 6.48
N ARG A 329 8.83 -8.21 5.14
CA ARG A 329 7.72 -8.55 4.23
C ARG A 329 7.37 -10.04 4.23
N ASP A 330 8.32 -10.89 4.60
CA ASP A 330 8.23 -12.35 4.43
C ASP A 330 7.51 -13.07 5.60
N CYS A 331 7.22 -12.37 6.70
CA CYS A 331 6.62 -12.94 7.92
C CYS A 331 5.12 -12.63 8.08
N ARG A 332 4.41 -12.25 7.01
CA ARG A 332 2.94 -12.10 7.06
C ARG A 332 2.29 -13.47 7.16
N ASN A 333 1.65 -13.74 8.30
CA ASN A 333 0.85 -14.95 8.50
C ASN A 333 -0.61 -14.67 8.10
N GLU A 334 -1.26 -15.57 7.36
CA GLU A 334 -2.69 -15.49 7.01
C GLU A 334 -3.62 -15.28 8.24
N ALA A 335 -3.19 -15.75 9.41
CA ALA A 335 -3.86 -15.53 10.68
C ALA A 335 -3.90 -14.04 11.09
N ALA A 336 -2.83 -13.26 10.81
CA ALA A 336 -2.76 -11.84 11.13
C ALA A 336 -3.73 -11.02 10.26
N ASP A 337 -3.81 -11.32 8.97
CA ASP A 337 -4.75 -10.68 8.04
C ASP A 337 -6.21 -10.96 8.44
N THR A 338 -6.50 -12.19 8.89
CA THR A 338 -7.83 -12.58 9.36
C THR A 338 -8.23 -11.84 10.65
N VAL A 339 -7.30 -11.71 11.60
CA VAL A 339 -7.52 -10.95 12.85
C VAL A 339 -7.73 -9.47 12.53
N GLN A 340 -6.94 -8.88 11.64
CA GLN A 340 -7.08 -7.49 11.23
C GLN A 340 -8.44 -7.22 10.58
N SER A 341 -8.87 -8.10 9.67
CA SER A 341 -10.18 -8.03 9.03
C SER A 341 -11.33 -8.04 10.05
N SER A 342 -11.25 -8.96 11.02
CA SER A 342 -12.26 -9.12 12.07
C SER A 342 -12.31 -7.89 12.97
N LEU A 343 -11.14 -7.40 13.42
CA LEU A 343 -11.04 -6.19 14.24
C LEU A 343 -11.62 -4.97 13.50
N LEU A 344 -11.28 -4.80 12.21
CA LEU A 344 -11.79 -3.70 11.41
C LEU A 344 -13.32 -3.78 11.24
N ALA A 345 -13.86 -4.98 11.02
CA ALA A 345 -15.31 -5.18 10.94
C ALA A 345 -16.01 -4.79 12.26
N ASP A 346 -15.45 -5.19 13.41
CA ASP A 346 -15.98 -4.82 14.73
C ASP A 346 -15.92 -3.30 14.97
N CYS A 347 -14.80 -2.65 14.62
CA CYS A 347 -14.68 -1.20 14.71
C CYS A 347 -15.70 -0.47 13.83
N LEU A 348 -15.92 -0.97 12.60
CA LEU A 348 -16.89 -0.38 11.68
C LEU A 348 -18.34 -0.54 12.16
N GLU A 349 -18.66 -1.60 12.91
CA GLU A 349 -19.98 -1.74 13.54
C GLU A 349 -20.22 -0.70 14.64
N VAL A 350 -19.19 -0.38 15.45
CA VAL A 350 -19.27 0.72 16.42
C VAL A 350 -19.40 2.06 15.71
N LEU A 351 -18.62 2.29 14.65
CA LEU A 351 -18.74 3.49 13.82
C LEU A 351 -20.13 3.61 13.19
N ARG A 352 -20.73 2.50 12.73
CA ARG A 352 -22.09 2.45 12.21
C ARG A 352 -23.09 2.94 13.25
N HIS A 353 -22.96 2.51 14.51
CA HIS A 353 -23.80 3.00 15.60
C HIS A 353 -23.73 4.53 15.73
N HIS A 354 -22.51 5.10 15.76
CA HIS A 354 -22.31 6.55 15.86
C HIS A 354 -22.83 7.33 14.66
N LEU A 355 -22.68 6.80 13.44
CA LEU A 355 -23.25 7.38 12.22
C LEU A 355 -24.77 7.45 12.29
N VAL A 356 -25.43 6.38 12.77
CA VAL A 356 -26.91 6.33 12.91
C VAL A 356 -27.43 7.34 13.93
N GLN A 357 -26.63 7.65 14.97
CA GLN A 357 -26.96 8.68 15.95
C GLN A 357 -26.60 10.11 15.50
N ASP A 358 -26.10 10.29 14.26
CA ASP A 358 -25.56 11.56 13.74
C ASP A 358 -24.42 12.15 14.61
N ALA A 359 -23.75 11.29 15.39
CA ALA A 359 -22.63 11.67 16.25
C ALA A 359 -21.29 11.72 15.50
N VAL A 360 -21.22 11.08 14.32
CA VAL A 360 -20.09 11.15 13.38
C VAL A 360 -20.58 11.62 12.03
N SER A 361 -19.80 12.49 11.37
CA SER A 361 -20.17 13.00 10.05
C SER A 361 -19.99 11.93 8.96
N PRO A 362 -20.97 11.75 8.05
CA PRO A 362 -20.80 10.89 6.87
C PRO A 362 -19.61 11.28 5.96
N VAL A 363 -19.12 12.52 6.05
CA VAL A 363 -17.92 12.98 5.34
C VAL A 363 -16.68 12.27 5.85
N GLU A 364 -16.60 11.97 7.14
CA GLU A 364 -15.47 11.23 7.72
C GLU A 364 -15.46 9.79 7.23
N TYR A 365 -16.64 9.16 7.15
CA TYR A 365 -16.77 7.81 6.61
C TYR A 365 -16.36 7.75 5.14
N ALA A 366 -16.74 8.75 4.34
CA ALA A 366 -16.27 8.89 2.96
C ALA A 366 -14.74 8.96 2.88
N ARG A 367 -14.09 9.73 3.78
CA ARG A 367 -12.63 9.83 3.85
C ARG A 367 -11.98 8.50 4.26
N LEU A 368 -12.59 7.77 5.19
CA LEU A 368 -12.12 6.44 5.58
C LEU A 368 -12.11 5.46 4.39
N LEU A 369 -13.18 5.46 3.57
CA LEU A 369 -13.25 4.62 2.36
C LEU A 369 -12.15 4.98 1.34
N ILE A 370 -11.85 6.27 1.17
CA ILE A 370 -10.76 6.75 0.30
C ILE A 370 -9.42 6.17 0.75
N VAL A 371 -9.15 6.22 2.05
CA VAL A 371 -7.90 5.71 2.61
C VAL A 371 -7.80 4.19 2.52
N MET A 372 -8.90 3.46 2.72
CA MET A 372 -8.95 2.02 2.48
C MET A 372 -8.62 1.68 1.03
N GLN A 373 -9.12 2.44 0.06
CA GLN A 373 -8.70 2.26 -1.33
C GLN A 373 -7.23 2.56 -1.52
N GLN A 374 -6.69 3.64 -0.97
CA GLN A 374 -5.27 3.95 -1.08
C GLN A 374 -4.39 2.83 -0.50
N HIS A 375 -4.81 2.22 0.62
CA HIS A 375 -4.16 1.04 1.18
C HIS A 375 -4.17 -0.13 0.20
N ASP A 376 -5.34 -0.43 -0.40
CA ASP A 376 -5.50 -1.53 -1.37
C ASP A 376 -4.71 -1.27 -2.67
N CYS A 377 -4.46 0.00 -2.99
CA CYS A 377 -3.67 0.44 -4.14
C CYS A 377 -2.16 0.37 -3.92
N GLY A 378 -1.68 0.53 -2.68
CA GLY A 378 -0.28 0.76 -2.34
C GLY A 378 0.69 -0.39 -2.60
N GLY A 379 0.25 -1.49 -3.23
CA GLY A 379 1.07 -2.68 -3.43
C GLY A 379 1.26 -3.50 -2.15
N ASN A 380 0.40 -3.30 -1.15
CA ASN A 380 0.39 -4.12 0.05
C ASN A 380 -0.14 -5.53 -0.30
N ASP A 381 0.65 -6.56 -0.02
CA ASP A 381 0.28 -7.98 -0.20
C ASP A 381 -0.71 -8.47 0.88
N GLY A 382 -1.54 -7.58 1.42
CA GLY A 382 -2.50 -7.87 2.49
C GLY A 382 -3.93 -7.96 1.96
N LEU A 383 -4.83 -8.41 2.84
CA LEU A 383 -6.27 -8.43 2.59
C LEU A 383 -6.77 -7.04 2.11
N PRO A 384 -7.57 -6.97 1.03
CA PRO A 384 -8.19 -5.72 0.60
C PRO A 384 -9.21 -5.25 1.64
N LEU A 385 -9.09 -4.00 2.09
CA LEU A 385 -9.86 -3.42 3.19
C LEU A 385 -11.13 -2.71 2.70
N LEU A 386 -11.09 -2.12 1.50
CA LEU A 386 -12.25 -1.40 0.95
C LEU A 386 -13.52 -2.27 0.87
N PRO A 387 -13.47 -3.56 0.48
CA PRO A 387 -14.66 -4.42 0.46
C PRO A 387 -15.39 -4.47 1.80
N ILE A 388 -14.67 -4.44 2.93
CA ILE A 388 -15.23 -4.46 4.29
C ILE A 388 -16.00 -3.16 4.54
N GLY A 389 -15.39 -2.01 4.22
CA GLY A 389 -16.06 -0.70 4.33
C GLY A 389 -17.26 -0.55 3.39
N LEU A 390 -17.21 -1.11 2.18
CA LEU A 390 -18.35 -1.10 1.26
C LEU A 390 -19.51 -1.97 1.73
N GLU A 391 -19.23 -3.12 2.37
CA GLU A 391 -20.28 -3.95 2.97
C GLU A 391 -20.98 -3.20 4.11
N GLN A 392 -20.22 -2.53 4.97
CA GLN A 392 -20.77 -1.70 6.05
C GLN A 392 -21.61 -0.54 5.51
N LEU A 393 -21.18 0.09 4.39
CA LEU A 393 -21.97 1.10 3.70
C LEU A 393 -23.32 0.57 3.22
N ARG A 394 -23.40 -0.68 2.75
CA ARG A 394 -24.66 -1.31 2.32
C ARG A 394 -25.65 -1.45 3.47
N GLY A 395 -25.16 -1.70 4.68
CA GLY A 395 -25.98 -1.88 5.90
C GLY A 395 -26.51 -0.58 6.53
N LEU A 396 -26.04 0.60 6.10
CA LEU A 396 -26.47 1.89 6.66
C LEU A 396 -27.91 2.29 6.27
N PRO A 397 -28.54 3.23 7.00
CA PRO A 397 -29.76 3.92 6.54
C PRO A 397 -29.54 4.67 5.22
N LYS A 398 -30.63 4.81 4.44
CA LYS A 398 -30.61 5.43 3.12
C LYS A 398 -30.08 6.87 3.13
N GLU A 399 -30.51 7.66 4.10
CA GLU A 399 -30.14 9.07 4.25
C GLU A 399 -28.63 9.22 4.48
N ILE A 400 -28.02 8.31 5.24
CA ILE A 400 -26.58 8.30 5.50
C ILE A 400 -25.81 7.89 4.24
N LYS A 401 -26.26 6.84 3.54
CA LYS A 401 -25.65 6.43 2.26
C LYS A 401 -25.60 7.58 1.26
N GLN A 402 -26.69 8.34 1.14
CA GLN A 402 -26.76 9.50 0.25
C GLN A 402 -25.79 10.61 0.66
N ARG A 403 -25.66 10.90 1.96
CA ARG A 403 -24.67 11.87 2.47
C ARG A 403 -23.22 11.42 2.22
N VAL A 404 -22.90 10.13 2.44
CA VAL A 404 -21.59 9.55 2.12
C VAL A 404 -21.29 9.68 0.63
N ARG A 405 -22.24 9.30 -0.24
CA ARG A 405 -22.09 9.43 -1.69
C ARG A 405 -21.86 10.88 -2.10
N HIS A 406 -22.63 11.80 -1.55
CA HIS A 406 -22.47 13.22 -1.85
C HIS A 406 -21.06 13.71 -1.49
N ALA A 407 -20.55 13.34 -0.30
CA ALA A 407 -19.19 13.67 0.13
C ALA A 407 -18.13 13.07 -0.81
N LEU A 408 -18.31 11.82 -1.26
CA LEU A 408 -17.41 11.18 -2.23
C LEU A 408 -17.44 11.88 -3.61
N VAL A 409 -18.62 12.31 -4.08
CA VAL A 409 -18.74 13.07 -5.33
C VAL A 409 -18.01 14.41 -5.24
N GLN A 410 -18.11 15.11 -4.11
CA GLN A 410 -17.36 16.36 -3.89
C GLN A 410 -15.84 16.11 -3.83
N ALA A 411 -15.41 15.06 -3.14
CA ALA A 411 -13.98 14.71 -3.03
C ALA A 411 -13.37 14.29 -4.38
N ALA A 412 -14.16 13.63 -5.23
CA ALA A 412 -13.75 13.18 -6.56
C ALA A 412 -13.85 14.28 -7.64
N ASN A 413 -14.46 15.43 -7.33
CA ASN A 413 -14.61 16.53 -8.26
C ASN A 413 -13.22 16.96 -8.76
N THR A 414 -13.07 17.13 -10.07
CA THR A 414 -11.83 17.43 -10.81
C THR A 414 -10.70 16.37 -10.76
N LYS A 415 -10.90 15.21 -10.13
CA LYS A 415 -9.86 14.19 -9.92
C LYS A 415 -10.23 12.79 -10.45
N ALA A 416 -10.63 12.65 -11.71
CA ALA A 416 -11.09 11.35 -12.22
C ALA A 416 -10.02 10.23 -12.28
N ASN A 417 -8.73 10.57 -12.21
CA ASN A 417 -7.62 9.61 -12.16
C ASN A 417 -7.17 9.27 -10.73
N SER A 418 -8.00 9.58 -9.74
CA SER A 418 -7.65 9.44 -8.32
C SER A 418 -8.33 8.23 -7.66
N PRO A 419 -7.75 7.70 -6.56
CA PRO A 419 -8.42 6.75 -5.68
C PRO A 419 -9.81 7.23 -5.24
N GLU A 420 -10.01 8.53 -5.05
CA GLU A 420 -11.27 9.16 -4.66
C GLU A 420 -12.38 8.90 -5.69
N PHE A 421 -12.09 9.08 -6.98
CA PHE A 421 -13.06 8.82 -8.04
C PHE A 421 -13.41 7.33 -8.14
N ALA A 422 -12.42 6.44 -7.99
CA ALA A 422 -12.65 5.00 -7.99
C ALA A 422 -13.53 4.55 -6.80
N VAL A 423 -13.26 5.05 -5.59
CA VAL A 423 -14.10 4.77 -4.41
C VAL A 423 -15.49 5.31 -4.59
N MET A 424 -15.65 6.53 -5.12
CA MET A 424 -16.96 7.11 -5.39
C MET A 424 -17.81 6.19 -6.28
N LEU A 425 -17.24 5.63 -7.35
CA LEU A 425 -17.95 4.69 -8.23
C LEU A 425 -18.29 3.37 -7.51
N LYS A 426 -17.34 2.78 -6.78
CA LYS A 426 -17.57 1.53 -6.03
C LYS A 426 -18.61 1.68 -4.92
N ALA A 427 -18.55 2.78 -4.18
CA ALA A 427 -19.55 3.14 -3.17
C ALA A 427 -20.92 3.36 -3.80
N SER A 428 -20.99 4.06 -4.93
CA SER A 428 -22.24 4.26 -5.66
C SER A 428 -22.82 2.95 -6.19
N ALA A 429 -21.97 2.01 -6.62
CA ALA A 429 -22.39 0.66 -6.99
C ALA A 429 -22.96 -0.10 -5.77
N ALA A 430 -22.30 -0.01 -4.61
CA ALA A 430 -22.76 -0.64 -3.37
C ALA A 430 -24.08 -0.05 -2.86
N ILE A 431 -24.30 1.26 -3.01
CA ILE A 431 -25.55 1.93 -2.61
C ILE A 431 -26.71 1.55 -3.55
N SER A 432 -26.44 1.39 -4.85
CA SER A 432 -27.45 1.03 -5.87
C SER A 432 -28.64 1.99 -5.98
N GLU A 433 -28.45 3.27 -5.66
CA GLU A 433 -29.44 4.34 -5.83
C GLU A 433 -29.05 5.31 -6.95
N PRO A 434 -30.01 5.91 -7.67
CA PRO A 434 -29.72 6.87 -8.70
C PRO A 434 -29.06 8.14 -8.13
N PHE A 435 -28.18 8.75 -8.91
CA PHE A 435 -27.62 10.06 -8.60
C PHE A 435 -28.69 11.14 -8.70
N THR A 436 -28.53 12.20 -7.92
CA THR A 436 -29.26 13.45 -8.19
C THR A 436 -28.74 14.07 -9.50
N PRO A 437 -29.53 14.92 -10.19
CA PRO A 437 -29.08 15.54 -11.44
C PRO A 437 -27.76 16.33 -11.31
N ALA A 438 -27.54 17.00 -10.18
CA ALA A 438 -26.32 17.75 -9.92
C ALA A 438 -25.09 16.85 -9.68
N GLU A 439 -25.27 15.75 -8.93
CA GLU A 439 -24.21 14.75 -8.74
C GLU A 439 -23.87 14.07 -10.07
N ALA A 440 -24.89 13.70 -10.84
CA ALA A 440 -24.72 13.06 -12.14
C ALA A 440 -23.91 13.92 -13.11
N ASP A 441 -24.22 15.22 -13.21
CA ASP A 441 -23.46 16.15 -14.04
C ASP A 441 -22.02 16.33 -13.54
N THR A 442 -21.81 16.37 -12.21
CA THR A 442 -20.47 16.44 -11.61
C THR A 442 -19.63 15.22 -11.97
N VAL A 443 -20.19 14.01 -11.81
CA VAL A 443 -19.52 12.75 -12.13
C VAL A 443 -19.21 12.65 -13.62
N ALA A 444 -20.18 12.98 -14.49
CA ALA A 444 -19.98 12.98 -15.94
C ALA A 444 -18.91 14.01 -16.36
N SER A 445 -18.88 15.19 -15.73
CA SER A 445 -17.88 16.23 -15.98
C SER A 445 -16.49 15.79 -15.57
N ALA A 446 -16.34 15.26 -14.35
CA ALA A 446 -15.06 14.77 -13.86
C ALA A 446 -14.52 13.65 -14.76
N TYR A 447 -15.37 12.68 -15.12
CA TYR A 447 -14.98 11.60 -16.03
C TYR A 447 -14.53 12.14 -17.39
N GLN A 448 -15.33 12.98 -18.04
CA GLN A 448 -14.99 13.58 -19.33
C GLN A 448 -13.70 14.41 -19.28
N GLN A 449 -13.48 15.15 -18.18
CA GLN A 449 -12.26 15.93 -17.98
C GLN A 449 -11.01 15.05 -17.89
N ALA A 450 -11.06 13.86 -17.29
CA ALA A 450 -9.90 12.95 -17.26
C ALA A 450 -9.43 12.52 -18.64
N PHE A 451 -10.33 12.37 -19.61
CA PHE A 451 -10.00 12.01 -20.98
C PHE A 451 -9.54 13.19 -21.84
N ASN A 452 -9.83 14.43 -21.41
CA ASN A 452 -9.39 15.66 -22.06
C ASN A 452 -8.16 16.30 -21.40
N ALA A 453 -7.77 15.85 -20.20
CA ALA A 453 -6.64 16.38 -19.47
C ALA A 453 -5.31 16.04 -20.17
N LYS A 454 -4.29 16.89 -19.97
CA LYS A 454 -2.90 16.56 -20.35
C LYS A 454 -2.35 15.40 -19.52
N GLU A 455 -2.84 15.25 -18.30
CA GLU A 455 -2.52 14.13 -17.42
C GLU A 455 -3.27 12.89 -17.89
N ARG A 456 -2.57 11.77 -17.97
CA ARG A 456 -3.08 10.51 -18.52
C ARG A 456 -4.23 10.00 -17.67
N ALA A 457 -5.31 9.56 -18.32
CA ALA A 457 -6.36 8.80 -17.65
C ALA A 457 -5.74 7.58 -16.94
N ASP A 458 -6.09 7.34 -15.67
CA ASP A 458 -5.67 6.15 -14.92
C ASP A 458 -6.92 5.55 -14.25
N THR A 459 -7.46 4.51 -14.87
CA THR A 459 -8.70 3.86 -14.42
C THR A 459 -8.46 2.50 -13.77
N ARG A 460 -7.19 2.15 -13.49
CA ARG A 460 -6.80 0.84 -12.93
C ARG A 460 -7.50 0.47 -11.64
N TRP A 461 -7.96 1.48 -10.90
CA TRP A 461 -8.63 1.34 -9.62
C TRP A 461 -10.13 1.07 -9.70
N VAL A 462 -10.74 1.24 -10.87
CA VAL A 462 -12.19 1.08 -11.08
C VAL A 462 -12.49 -0.37 -11.49
N ASP A 463 -13.31 -1.08 -10.71
CA ASP A 463 -13.74 -2.44 -11.02
C ASP A 463 -14.99 -2.47 -11.94
N ALA A 464 -15.45 -3.67 -12.30
CA ALA A 464 -16.63 -3.87 -13.12
C ALA A 464 -17.89 -3.20 -12.54
N ALA A 465 -18.09 -3.29 -11.23
CA ALA A 465 -19.24 -2.69 -10.56
C ALA A 465 -19.21 -1.16 -10.63
N GLY A 466 -18.05 -0.55 -10.40
CA GLY A 466 -17.85 0.89 -10.53
C GLY A 466 -18.00 1.39 -11.98
N ALA A 467 -17.46 0.66 -12.96
CA ALA A 467 -17.61 1.01 -14.38
C ALA A 467 -19.08 0.95 -14.84
N ALA A 468 -19.85 -0.02 -14.35
CA ALA A 468 -21.28 -0.15 -14.64
C ALA A 468 -22.10 1.04 -14.11
N VAL A 469 -21.66 1.70 -13.03
CA VAL A 469 -22.30 2.93 -12.52
C VAL A 469 -22.27 4.04 -13.57
N LEU A 470 -21.14 4.25 -14.24
CA LEU A 470 -21.01 5.24 -15.31
C LEU A 470 -21.88 4.89 -16.51
N ALA A 471 -21.89 3.62 -16.93
CA ALA A 471 -22.74 3.19 -18.03
C ALA A 471 -24.24 3.38 -17.72
N ARG A 472 -24.69 3.07 -16.50
CA ARG A 472 -26.07 3.37 -16.09
C ARG A 472 -26.36 4.87 -16.10
N LEU A 473 -25.40 5.70 -15.68
CA LEU A 473 -25.55 7.16 -15.77
C LEU A 473 -25.77 7.62 -17.21
N ALA A 474 -24.99 7.07 -18.15
CA ALA A 474 -25.13 7.36 -19.57
C ALA A 474 -26.49 6.88 -20.13
N MET A 475 -26.97 5.70 -19.72
CA MET A 475 -28.25 5.17 -20.19
C MET A 475 -29.45 5.93 -19.65
N ASN A 476 -29.37 6.40 -18.40
CA ASN A 476 -30.48 7.08 -17.73
C ASN A 476 -30.61 8.56 -18.13
N HIS A 477 -29.59 9.13 -18.79
CA HIS A 477 -29.55 10.54 -19.15
C HIS A 477 -28.98 10.73 -20.56
N ASP A 478 -29.84 11.06 -21.53
CA ASP A 478 -29.46 11.19 -22.94
C ASP A 478 -28.30 12.19 -23.18
N GLY A 479 -28.22 13.25 -22.38
CA GLY A 479 -27.14 14.24 -22.46
C GLY A 479 -25.76 13.75 -21.98
N PHE A 480 -25.67 12.58 -21.33
CA PHE A 480 -24.42 12.03 -20.82
C PHE A 480 -23.84 10.90 -21.68
N LYS A 481 -24.61 10.36 -22.64
CA LYS A 481 -24.16 9.27 -23.53
C LYS A 481 -22.84 9.57 -24.22
N SER A 482 -22.76 10.71 -24.91
CA SER A 482 -21.52 11.13 -25.59
C SER A 482 -20.39 11.43 -24.61
N ARG A 483 -20.70 11.98 -23.43
CA ARG A 483 -19.70 12.39 -22.42
C ARG A 483 -19.05 11.21 -21.70
N ILE A 484 -19.72 10.06 -21.63
CA ILE A 484 -19.26 8.87 -20.88
C ILE A 484 -18.88 7.71 -21.78
N LEU A 485 -19.68 7.42 -22.81
CA LEU A 485 -19.38 6.31 -23.72
C LEU A 485 -18.31 6.67 -24.75
N CYS A 486 -18.24 7.95 -25.12
CA CYS A 486 -17.31 8.49 -26.12
C CYS A 486 -16.64 9.79 -25.61
N PRO A 487 -15.99 9.78 -24.44
CA PRO A 487 -15.46 10.99 -23.81
C PRO A 487 -14.35 11.67 -24.64
N LEU A 488 -13.69 10.90 -25.52
CA LEU A 488 -12.60 11.34 -26.40
C LEU A 488 -13.11 11.53 -27.83
N ASP A 489 -13.03 12.77 -28.36
CA ASP A 489 -13.14 13.02 -29.79
C ASP A 489 -11.77 12.83 -30.45
N LEU A 490 -11.47 11.59 -30.81
CA LEU A 490 -10.17 11.22 -31.39
C LEU A 490 -9.83 12.03 -32.64
N LYS A 491 -10.82 12.40 -33.45
CA LYS A 491 -10.60 13.17 -34.68
C LYS A 491 -10.19 14.60 -34.35
N ALA A 492 -10.88 15.24 -33.40
CA ALA A 492 -10.49 16.57 -32.93
C ALA A 492 -9.10 16.54 -32.27
N GLU A 493 -8.80 15.50 -31.50
CA GLU A 493 -7.53 15.36 -30.79
C GLU A 493 -6.35 15.10 -31.73
N LEU A 494 -6.51 14.25 -32.74
CA LEU A 494 -5.51 14.06 -33.79
C LEU A 494 -5.24 15.35 -34.58
N ALA A 495 -6.25 16.20 -34.77
CA ALA A 495 -6.07 17.51 -35.41
C ALA A 495 -5.34 18.51 -34.50
N HIS A 496 -5.55 18.42 -33.17
CA HIS A 496 -4.93 19.32 -32.20
C HIS A 496 -3.51 18.91 -31.80
N ARG A 497 -3.27 17.59 -31.71
CA ARG A 497 -2.03 16.96 -31.23
C ARG A 497 -1.57 15.83 -32.17
N PRO A 498 -1.24 16.15 -33.43
CA PRO A 498 -0.87 15.12 -34.43
C PRO A 498 0.36 14.29 -34.05
N ASP A 499 1.23 14.83 -33.17
CA ASP A 499 2.47 14.18 -32.75
C ASP A 499 2.29 13.25 -31.52
N ASP A 500 1.16 13.33 -30.80
CA ASP A 500 0.93 12.59 -29.53
C ASP A 500 0.12 11.29 -29.74
N ILE A 501 0.44 10.54 -30.79
CA ILE A 501 -0.28 9.30 -31.15
C ILE A 501 -0.23 8.27 -30.02
N VAL A 502 0.91 8.16 -29.33
CA VAL A 502 1.10 7.21 -28.21
C VAL A 502 0.25 7.62 -27.00
N GLY A 503 0.19 8.92 -26.68
CA GLY A 503 -0.67 9.42 -25.61
C GLY A 503 -2.14 9.18 -25.90
N LEU A 504 -2.58 9.39 -27.14
CA LEU A 504 -3.95 9.07 -27.56
C LEU A 504 -4.26 7.57 -27.50
N GLY A 505 -3.31 6.72 -27.89
CA GLY A 505 -3.43 5.26 -27.73
C GLY A 505 -3.63 4.83 -26.27
N LEU A 506 -2.93 5.45 -25.33
CA LEU A 506 -3.12 5.23 -23.88
C LEU A 506 -4.52 5.62 -23.41
N VAL A 507 -4.98 6.81 -23.78
CA VAL A 507 -6.32 7.29 -23.39
C VAL A 507 -7.40 6.38 -23.96
N MET A 508 -7.23 5.91 -25.21
CA MET A 508 -8.14 4.94 -25.81
C MET A 508 -8.13 3.59 -25.11
N ARG A 509 -6.95 3.11 -24.69
CA ARG A 509 -6.82 1.88 -23.92
C ARG A 509 -7.63 1.92 -22.63
N GLU A 510 -7.56 3.03 -21.90
CA GLU A 510 -8.35 3.24 -20.68
C GLU A 510 -9.85 3.29 -20.98
N GLN A 511 -10.27 3.88 -22.10
CA GLN A 511 -11.68 3.84 -22.49
C GLN A 511 -12.15 2.42 -22.84
N ILE A 512 -11.34 1.64 -23.57
CA ILE A 512 -11.66 0.23 -23.87
C ILE A 512 -11.79 -0.57 -22.57
N ARG A 513 -10.88 -0.36 -21.61
CA ARG A 513 -10.90 -0.99 -20.29
C ARG A 513 -12.18 -0.65 -19.53
N MET A 514 -12.51 0.63 -19.41
CA MET A 514 -13.70 1.11 -18.72
C MET A 514 -15.00 0.57 -19.34
N LEU A 515 -15.11 0.60 -20.67
CA LEU A 515 -16.26 0.06 -21.38
C LEU A 515 -16.37 -1.47 -21.24
N SER A 516 -15.25 -2.19 -21.29
CA SER A 516 -15.22 -3.64 -21.07
C SER A 516 -15.71 -4.00 -19.66
N ARG A 517 -15.19 -3.32 -18.64
CA ARG A 517 -15.62 -3.48 -17.24
C ARG A 517 -17.08 -3.11 -17.05
N ALA A 518 -17.56 -2.08 -17.73
CA ALA A 518 -18.96 -1.67 -17.68
C ALA A 518 -19.89 -2.73 -18.28
N VAL A 519 -19.51 -3.38 -19.38
CA VAL A 519 -20.24 -4.53 -19.96
C VAL A 519 -20.31 -5.68 -18.95
N VAL A 520 -19.19 -6.03 -18.34
CA VAL A 520 -19.10 -7.10 -17.33
C VAL A 520 -20.00 -6.83 -16.13
N GLY A 521 -19.90 -5.63 -15.55
CA GLY A 521 -20.60 -5.27 -14.31
C GLY A 521 -22.04 -4.80 -14.50
N TYR A 522 -22.56 -4.73 -15.74
CA TYR A 522 -23.93 -4.32 -15.97
C TYR A 522 -24.89 -5.37 -15.36
N PRO A 523 -25.80 -4.99 -14.45
CA PRO A 523 -26.60 -5.95 -13.68
C PRO A 523 -27.70 -6.63 -14.52
N GLU A 524 -28.18 -5.95 -15.57
CA GLU A 524 -29.27 -6.39 -16.43
C GLU A 524 -28.75 -6.93 -17.78
N SER A 525 -29.64 -7.08 -18.76
CA SER A 525 -29.23 -7.24 -20.16
C SER A 525 -28.40 -6.04 -20.59
N VAL A 526 -27.23 -6.30 -21.18
CA VAL A 526 -26.30 -5.24 -21.61
C VAL A 526 -26.95 -4.43 -22.75
N PRO A 527 -27.03 -3.08 -22.64
CA PRO A 527 -27.59 -2.24 -23.70
C PRO A 527 -26.78 -2.29 -24.99
N ASP A 528 -27.47 -2.26 -26.14
CA ASP A 528 -26.83 -2.29 -27.46
C ASP A 528 -25.89 -1.10 -27.67
N GLU A 529 -26.24 0.07 -27.13
CA GLU A 529 -25.41 1.28 -27.22
C GLU A 529 -24.08 1.13 -26.48
N LEU A 530 -24.04 0.41 -25.36
CA LEU A 530 -22.81 0.15 -24.61
C LEU A 530 -21.90 -0.81 -25.39
N VAL A 531 -22.47 -1.87 -25.96
CA VAL A 531 -21.73 -2.82 -26.82
C VAL A 531 -21.22 -2.12 -28.08
N ALA A 532 -22.04 -1.26 -28.69
CA ALA A 532 -21.67 -0.48 -29.85
C ALA A 532 -20.52 0.49 -29.56
N ALA A 533 -20.58 1.21 -28.43
CA ALA A 533 -19.51 2.10 -28.00
C ALA A 533 -18.19 1.36 -27.76
N LEU A 534 -18.23 0.19 -27.12
CA LEU A 534 -17.04 -0.66 -26.93
C LEU A 534 -16.48 -1.13 -28.28
N ALA A 535 -17.34 -1.63 -29.16
CA ALA A 535 -16.94 -2.10 -30.48
C ALA A 535 -16.32 -0.98 -31.34
N GLU A 536 -16.91 0.22 -31.33
CA GLU A 536 -16.38 1.39 -32.04
C GLU A 536 -15.04 1.85 -31.47
N THR A 537 -14.92 1.89 -30.14
CA THR A 537 -13.66 2.27 -29.48
C THR A 537 -12.55 1.27 -29.80
N ILE A 538 -12.84 -0.04 -29.81
CA ILE A 538 -11.89 -1.08 -30.23
C ILE A 538 -11.46 -0.87 -31.69
N GLN A 539 -12.40 -0.60 -32.61
CA GLN A 539 -12.08 -0.38 -34.03
C GLN A 539 -11.22 0.86 -34.26
N SER A 540 -11.49 1.94 -33.53
CA SER A 540 -10.68 3.15 -33.53
C SER A 540 -9.31 2.92 -32.89
N GLY A 541 -9.22 1.99 -31.94
CA GLY A 541 -8.01 1.60 -31.22
C GLY A 541 -7.18 0.49 -31.89
N ALA A 542 -7.69 -0.10 -32.98
CA ALA A 542 -7.23 -1.37 -33.50
C ALA A 542 -5.86 -1.32 -34.19
N CYS A 543 -5.47 -0.16 -34.72
CA CYS A 543 -4.22 0.02 -35.44
C CYS A 543 -3.76 1.47 -35.51
N ASN A 544 -2.48 1.68 -35.79
CA ASN A 544 -1.90 3.01 -35.95
C ASN A 544 -2.10 3.55 -37.38
N ARG A 545 -3.28 4.12 -37.66
CA ARG A 545 -3.60 4.79 -38.93
C ARG A 545 -4.28 6.14 -38.67
N PRO A 546 -3.52 7.18 -38.27
CA PRO A 546 -4.08 8.50 -37.94
C PRO A 546 -4.86 9.12 -39.11
N ASP A 547 -4.47 8.82 -40.35
CA ASP A 547 -5.16 9.23 -41.58
C ASP A 547 -6.61 8.70 -41.65
N LYS A 548 -6.89 7.58 -40.98
CA LYS A 548 -8.22 6.97 -40.87
C LYS A 548 -8.86 7.19 -39.50
N CYS A 549 -8.36 8.14 -38.71
CA CYS A 549 -8.78 8.38 -37.33
C CYS A 549 -8.64 7.11 -36.46
N ARG A 550 -7.50 6.42 -36.58
CA ARG A 550 -7.18 5.25 -35.74
C ARG A 550 -5.83 5.42 -35.08
N VAL A 551 -5.75 5.08 -33.80
CA VAL A 551 -4.50 5.03 -33.04
C VAL A 551 -4.39 3.68 -32.34
N ASP A 552 -3.18 3.20 -32.13
CA ASP A 552 -2.97 1.87 -31.57
C ASP A 552 -3.09 1.88 -30.04
N ALA A 553 -4.21 1.35 -29.53
CA ALA A 553 -4.48 1.17 -28.09
C ALA A 553 -3.99 -0.18 -27.55
N PHE A 554 -3.59 -1.10 -28.43
CA PHE A 554 -3.22 -2.48 -28.10
C PHE A 554 -1.71 -2.69 -28.04
N THR A 555 -0.90 -1.71 -28.47
CA THR A 555 0.56 -1.80 -28.44
C THR A 555 1.11 -2.09 -27.05
N PHE A 556 2.07 -3.01 -27.00
CA PHE A 556 2.73 -3.47 -25.77
C PHE A 556 3.50 -2.36 -25.03
N GLN A 557 3.85 -1.26 -25.70
CA GLN A 557 4.55 -0.13 -25.06
C GLN A 557 3.79 0.47 -23.87
N LEU A 558 2.49 0.15 -23.74
CA LEU A 558 1.59 0.70 -22.74
C LEU A 558 1.50 -0.13 -21.43
N ASP A 559 1.99 -1.38 -21.41
CA ASP A 559 1.92 -2.26 -20.24
C ASP A 559 3.09 -2.12 -19.24
N ALA A 560 4.02 -1.19 -19.52
CA ALA A 560 5.19 -0.94 -18.68
C ALA A 560 4.88 -0.01 -17.49
N THR A 561 4.03 -0.44 -16.55
CA THR A 561 3.91 0.23 -15.24
C THR A 561 4.72 -0.53 -14.19
N ALA A 562 5.99 -0.15 -14.10
CA ALA A 562 6.82 -0.42 -12.92
C ALA A 562 6.30 0.44 -11.75
N ARG A 563 5.38 -0.07 -10.92
CA ARG A 563 5.14 0.28 -9.49
C ARG A 563 3.76 -0.24 -9.00
N GLY A 564 3.78 -1.19 -8.07
CA GLY A 564 2.62 -1.63 -7.27
C GLY A 564 1.57 -2.44 -8.05
N ARG A 565 1.02 -3.50 -7.42
CA ARG A 565 0.05 -4.51 -7.95
C ARG A 565 -0.15 -4.51 -9.48
N ARG A 566 0.31 -5.58 -10.15
CA ARG A 566 0.11 -5.81 -11.60
C ARG A 566 -1.37 -5.62 -11.95
N GLU A 567 -1.66 -4.55 -12.69
CA GLU A 567 -2.98 -4.34 -13.27
C GLU A 567 -3.36 -5.56 -14.14
N PRO A 568 -4.61 -6.04 -14.12
CA PRO A 568 -5.06 -7.00 -15.10
C PRO A 568 -4.78 -6.44 -16.49
N ARG A 569 -4.20 -7.25 -17.37
CA ARG A 569 -3.94 -6.81 -18.73
C ARG A 569 -5.26 -6.60 -19.48
N LEU A 570 -5.25 -5.74 -20.51
CA LEU A 570 -6.46 -5.32 -21.23
C LEU A 570 -7.25 -6.51 -21.80
N GLU A 571 -6.58 -7.56 -22.27
CA GLU A 571 -7.23 -8.74 -22.83
C GLU A 571 -8.08 -9.50 -21.81
N ALA A 572 -7.75 -9.41 -20.51
CA ALA A 572 -8.53 -10.04 -19.45
C ALA A 572 -9.90 -9.37 -19.31
N ASP A 573 -9.95 -8.04 -19.32
CA ASP A 573 -11.21 -7.28 -19.30
C ASP A 573 -12.03 -7.54 -20.59
N LEU A 574 -11.37 -7.59 -21.75
CA LEU A 574 -12.03 -7.83 -23.04
C LEU A 574 -12.67 -9.22 -23.15
N ILE A 575 -11.95 -10.27 -22.72
CA ILE A 575 -12.49 -11.63 -22.81
C ILE A 575 -13.64 -11.85 -21.83
N GLU A 576 -13.58 -11.21 -20.67
CA GLU A 576 -14.68 -11.22 -19.71
C GLU A 576 -15.91 -10.50 -20.29
N ALA A 577 -15.73 -9.36 -20.95
CA ALA A 577 -16.81 -8.66 -21.64
C ALA A 577 -17.43 -9.52 -22.75
N VAL A 578 -16.63 -10.21 -23.58
CA VAL A 578 -17.13 -11.13 -24.62
C VAL A 578 -17.93 -12.28 -24.01
N ASN A 579 -17.44 -12.87 -22.92
CA ASN A 579 -18.08 -14.01 -22.26
C ASN A 579 -19.34 -13.61 -21.47
N ARG A 580 -19.48 -12.33 -21.09
CA ARG A 580 -20.66 -11.79 -20.42
C ARG A 580 -21.88 -11.63 -21.35
N LEU A 581 -21.66 -11.45 -22.65
CA LEU A 581 -22.73 -11.20 -23.62
C LEU A 581 -23.48 -12.49 -23.96
N GLU A 582 -24.73 -12.57 -23.53
CA GLU A 582 -25.61 -13.72 -23.79
C GLU A 582 -26.26 -13.66 -25.18
N ALA A 583 -26.51 -12.44 -25.69
CA ALA A 583 -27.11 -12.24 -27.00
C ALA A 583 -26.09 -12.53 -28.11
N PRO A 584 -26.33 -13.51 -29.01
CA PRO A 584 -25.37 -13.89 -30.04
C PRO A 584 -24.96 -12.74 -30.96
N ALA A 585 -25.89 -11.85 -31.31
CA ALA A 585 -25.63 -10.70 -32.17
C ALA A 585 -24.66 -9.68 -31.53
N GLN A 586 -24.83 -9.40 -30.23
CA GLN A 586 -23.94 -8.50 -29.48
C GLN A 586 -22.54 -9.11 -29.34
N GLN A 587 -22.47 -10.42 -29.02
CA GLN A 587 -21.19 -11.13 -28.92
C GLN A 587 -20.47 -11.16 -30.28
N GLU A 588 -21.19 -11.42 -31.38
CA GLU A 588 -20.64 -11.39 -32.73
C GLU A 588 -20.13 -10.00 -33.12
N GLN A 589 -20.87 -8.94 -32.79
CA GLN A 589 -20.45 -7.56 -33.03
C GLN A 589 -19.13 -7.23 -32.33
N LEU A 590 -19.00 -7.60 -31.05
CA LEU A 590 -17.78 -7.34 -30.27
C LEU A 590 -16.59 -8.16 -30.79
N VAL A 591 -16.81 -9.45 -31.08
CA VAL A 591 -15.77 -10.30 -31.69
C VAL A 591 -15.34 -9.76 -33.05
N LYS A 592 -16.26 -9.30 -33.88
CA LYS A 592 -15.94 -8.68 -35.17
C LYS A 592 -15.07 -7.43 -35.01
N ALA A 593 -15.31 -6.61 -33.98
CA ALA A 593 -14.44 -5.49 -33.66
C ALA A 593 -13.04 -5.96 -33.23
N LEU A 594 -12.94 -6.97 -32.37
CA LEU A 594 -11.66 -7.55 -31.95
C LEU A 594 -10.85 -8.11 -33.14
N LEU A 595 -11.50 -8.72 -34.12
CA LEU A 595 -10.81 -9.21 -35.33
C LEU A 595 -10.18 -8.09 -36.17
N THR A 596 -10.51 -6.82 -35.93
CA THR A 596 -9.84 -5.68 -36.60
C THR A 596 -8.49 -5.34 -35.99
N VAL A 597 -8.20 -5.78 -34.75
CA VAL A 597 -6.96 -5.49 -34.03
C VAL A 597 -5.74 -6.04 -34.78
N GLU A 598 -4.70 -5.22 -34.89
CA GLU A 598 -3.43 -5.54 -35.55
C GLU A 598 -2.33 -5.96 -34.56
N GLU A 599 -2.64 -6.21 -33.29
CA GLU A 599 -1.71 -6.77 -32.28
C GLU A 599 -1.94 -8.29 -32.08
N PRO A 600 -1.02 -9.15 -32.58
CA PRO A 600 -1.15 -10.61 -32.45
C PRO A 600 -1.14 -11.11 -31.01
N LEU A 601 -0.40 -10.47 -30.10
CA LEU A 601 -0.31 -10.88 -28.70
C LEU A 601 -1.72 -10.92 -28.06
N VAL A 602 -2.48 -9.83 -28.24
CA VAL A 602 -3.82 -9.69 -27.67
C VAL A 602 -4.74 -10.79 -28.21
N LEU A 603 -4.79 -10.97 -29.53
CA LEU A 603 -5.63 -12.01 -30.15
C LEU A 603 -5.24 -13.43 -29.71
N ALA A 604 -3.95 -13.70 -29.56
CA ALA A 604 -3.45 -15.00 -29.12
C ALA A 604 -3.78 -15.27 -27.64
N LEU A 605 -3.75 -14.26 -26.76
CA LEU A 605 -4.19 -14.39 -25.37
C LEU A 605 -5.70 -14.57 -25.22
N LEU A 606 -6.50 -14.01 -26.13
CA LEU A 606 -7.96 -14.21 -26.15
C LEU A 606 -8.34 -15.64 -26.58
N LEU A 607 -7.56 -16.27 -27.47
CA LEU A 607 -7.91 -17.52 -28.14
C LEU A 607 -8.29 -18.68 -27.19
N PRO A 608 -7.54 -18.99 -26.10
CA PRO A 608 -7.88 -20.10 -25.20
C PRO A 608 -9.18 -19.88 -24.43
N ARG A 609 -9.52 -18.62 -24.16
CA ARG A 609 -10.64 -18.20 -23.31
C ARG A 609 -11.88 -17.75 -24.08
N ALA A 610 -11.77 -17.66 -25.42
CA ALA A 610 -12.88 -17.27 -26.29
C ALA A 610 -13.94 -18.38 -26.43
N PRO A 611 -15.21 -18.01 -26.66
CA PRO A 611 -16.26 -18.97 -26.99
C PRO A 611 -15.88 -19.83 -28.20
N ALA A 612 -16.19 -21.13 -28.14
CA ALA A 612 -15.73 -22.11 -29.13
C ALA A 612 -16.07 -21.73 -30.58
N VAL A 613 -17.24 -21.13 -30.79
CA VAL A 613 -17.73 -20.70 -32.11
C VAL A 613 -16.86 -19.63 -32.79
N HIS A 614 -16.09 -18.86 -32.01
CA HIS A 614 -15.28 -17.74 -32.51
C HIS A 614 -13.78 -18.07 -32.63
N ARG A 615 -13.33 -19.20 -32.07
CA ARG A 615 -11.89 -19.56 -32.02
C ARG A 615 -11.27 -19.71 -33.41
N GLU A 616 -11.98 -20.29 -34.36
CA GLU A 616 -11.48 -20.43 -35.73
C GLU A 616 -11.38 -19.09 -36.45
N ALA A 617 -12.29 -18.14 -36.20
CA ALA A 617 -12.20 -16.80 -36.76
C ALA A 617 -10.97 -16.03 -36.21
N ILE A 618 -10.71 -16.12 -34.91
CA ILE A 618 -9.51 -15.53 -34.28
C ILE A 618 -8.24 -16.18 -34.85
N ARG A 619 -8.21 -17.51 -34.99
CA ARG A 619 -7.10 -18.24 -35.60
C ARG A 619 -6.87 -17.84 -37.06
N ALA A 620 -7.92 -17.69 -37.84
CA ALA A 620 -7.83 -17.23 -39.23
C ALA A 620 -7.27 -15.81 -39.32
N ARG A 621 -7.67 -14.90 -38.41
CA ARG A 621 -7.12 -13.55 -38.33
C ARG A 621 -5.64 -13.55 -37.96
N LEU A 622 -5.23 -14.33 -36.96
CA LEU A 622 -3.82 -14.46 -36.58
C LEU A 622 -2.93 -14.91 -37.75
N LYS A 623 -3.41 -15.84 -38.58
CA LYS A 623 -2.66 -16.36 -39.74
C LYS A 623 -2.37 -15.31 -40.82
N VAL A 624 -3.19 -14.26 -40.92
CA VAL A 624 -2.98 -13.21 -41.93
C VAL A 624 -2.15 -12.04 -41.41
N LEU A 625 -1.98 -11.90 -40.08
CA LEU A 625 -1.20 -10.82 -39.47
C LEU A 625 0.31 -11.08 -39.58
N THR A 626 0.94 -10.46 -40.57
CA THR A 626 2.40 -10.51 -40.76
C THR A 626 3.12 -9.58 -39.77
N PRO A 627 4.43 -9.79 -39.50
CA PRO A 627 5.21 -8.87 -38.68
C PRO A 627 5.21 -7.41 -39.16
N GLU A 628 5.05 -7.18 -40.47
CA GLU A 628 4.98 -5.85 -41.06
C GLU A 628 3.63 -5.16 -40.80
N GLU A 629 2.54 -5.92 -40.77
CA GLU A 629 1.19 -5.42 -40.48
C GLU A 629 0.93 -5.24 -38.98
N ALA A 630 1.69 -5.93 -38.14
CA ALA A 630 1.50 -5.88 -36.70
C ALA A 630 2.04 -4.60 -36.04
N SER A 631 1.48 -4.28 -34.88
CA SER A 631 1.97 -3.22 -34.00
C SER A 631 3.48 -3.36 -33.75
N GLN A 632 4.21 -2.25 -33.95
CA GLN A 632 5.67 -2.22 -33.89
C GLN A 632 6.18 -2.26 -32.44
N PRO A 633 6.94 -3.31 -32.03
CA PRO A 633 7.50 -3.39 -30.70
C PRO A 633 8.68 -2.41 -30.52
N ALA A 634 8.82 -1.80 -29.35
CA ALA A 634 9.95 -0.92 -29.00
C ALA A 634 11.13 -1.66 -28.37
N PHE A 635 10.86 -2.77 -27.67
CA PHE A 635 11.85 -3.54 -26.93
C PHE A 635 11.81 -5.01 -27.30
N ILE A 636 12.96 -5.68 -27.20
CA ILE A 636 13.08 -7.10 -27.55
C ILE A 636 12.23 -7.99 -26.63
N THR A 637 12.01 -7.61 -25.37
CA THR A 637 11.15 -8.35 -24.43
C THR A 637 9.71 -8.47 -24.91
N GLN A 638 9.21 -7.46 -25.64
CA GLN A 638 7.84 -7.46 -26.19
C GLN A 638 7.70 -8.50 -27.32
N VAL A 639 8.73 -8.62 -28.16
CA VAL A 639 8.81 -9.65 -29.21
C VAL A 639 8.86 -11.04 -28.59
N GLN A 640 9.71 -11.23 -27.58
CA GLN A 640 9.81 -12.52 -26.88
C GLN A 640 8.46 -12.93 -26.28
N GLU A 641 7.74 -12.00 -25.66
CA GLU A 641 6.43 -12.31 -25.12
C GLU A 641 5.41 -12.65 -26.21
N ARG A 642 5.38 -11.89 -27.31
CA ARG A 642 4.53 -12.18 -28.47
C ARG A 642 4.78 -13.59 -29.01
N ILE A 643 6.05 -13.99 -29.15
CA ILE A 643 6.44 -15.32 -29.60
C ILE A 643 5.96 -16.38 -28.61
N GLN A 644 6.21 -16.20 -27.30
CA GLN A 644 5.82 -17.16 -26.28
C GLN A 644 4.30 -17.39 -26.26
N VAL A 645 3.52 -16.31 -26.28
CA VAL A 645 2.05 -16.39 -26.31
C VAL A 645 1.54 -17.10 -27.58
N LEU A 646 2.15 -16.85 -28.74
CA LEU A 646 1.78 -17.54 -29.99
C LEU A 646 2.10 -19.05 -29.92
N LEU A 647 3.23 -19.43 -29.31
CA LEU A 647 3.58 -20.83 -29.07
C LEU A 647 2.60 -21.48 -28.10
N ASP A 648 2.27 -20.81 -27.00
CA ASP A 648 1.30 -21.29 -26.01
C ASP A 648 -0.12 -21.43 -26.62
N ALA A 649 -0.47 -20.58 -27.57
CA ALA A 649 -1.71 -20.64 -28.35
C ALA A 649 -1.72 -21.74 -29.43
N GLY A 650 -0.62 -22.48 -29.60
CA GLY A 650 -0.55 -23.58 -30.58
C GLY A 650 -0.25 -23.14 -32.02
N LEU A 651 0.41 -21.99 -32.22
CA LEU A 651 0.60 -21.35 -33.53
C LEU A 651 2.09 -21.24 -33.93
N PRO A 652 2.82 -22.36 -34.08
CA PRO A 652 4.28 -22.37 -34.28
C PRO A 652 4.72 -21.69 -35.58
N ASP A 653 3.93 -21.79 -36.66
CA ASP A 653 4.28 -21.18 -37.95
C ASP A 653 4.27 -19.64 -37.88
N ILE A 654 3.34 -19.08 -37.09
CA ILE A 654 3.24 -17.62 -36.88
C ILE A 654 4.36 -17.16 -35.96
N ALA A 655 4.57 -17.88 -34.84
CA ALA A 655 5.67 -17.62 -33.91
C ALA A 655 7.03 -17.60 -34.63
N LYS A 656 7.25 -18.52 -35.58
CA LYS A 656 8.45 -18.57 -36.43
C LYS A 656 8.69 -17.28 -37.20
N ALA A 657 7.64 -16.70 -37.80
CA ALA A 657 7.75 -15.48 -38.58
C ALA A 657 8.18 -14.28 -37.70
N TYR A 658 7.63 -14.15 -36.49
CA TYR A 658 8.02 -13.10 -35.54
C TYR A 658 9.41 -13.30 -34.95
N LEU A 659 9.81 -14.56 -34.72
CA LEU A 659 11.17 -14.88 -34.29
C LEU A 659 12.21 -14.44 -35.34
N GLN A 660 11.93 -14.66 -36.63
CA GLN A 660 12.81 -14.25 -37.72
C GLN A 660 12.86 -12.73 -37.93
N ASP A 661 11.75 -12.01 -37.75
CA ASP A 661 11.73 -10.55 -37.90
C ASP A 661 12.41 -9.81 -36.72
N GLY A 662 12.34 -10.38 -35.51
CA GLY A 662 12.91 -9.80 -34.29
C GLY A 662 14.45 -9.75 -34.25
N GLU A 663 15.14 -10.47 -35.14
CA GLU A 663 16.59 -10.53 -35.18
C GLU A 663 17.21 -9.18 -35.64
N GLY A 664 17.74 -8.42 -34.68
CA GLY A 664 18.70 -7.34 -34.93
C GLY A 664 18.19 -5.90 -34.92
N LYS A 665 16.88 -5.64 -34.73
CA LYS A 665 16.27 -4.30 -34.90
C LYS A 665 15.95 -3.53 -33.61
N LEU A 666 16.04 -4.15 -32.42
CA LEU A 666 15.45 -3.60 -31.17
C LEU A 666 16.46 -3.35 -30.03
N ARG A 667 16.07 -2.47 -29.09
CA ARG A 667 16.84 -2.16 -27.87
C ARG A 667 16.83 -3.34 -26.88
N GLY A 668 17.95 -3.56 -26.17
CA GLY A 668 18.08 -4.58 -25.10
C GLY A 668 18.69 -5.93 -25.52
N LYS A 669 19.25 -6.04 -26.74
CA LYS A 669 19.72 -7.30 -27.34
C LYS A 669 20.86 -8.07 -26.64
N ASN A 670 21.63 -7.42 -25.75
CA ASN A 670 22.85 -8.02 -25.15
C ASN A 670 22.60 -8.63 -23.76
N LEU A 671 21.36 -8.96 -23.41
CA LEU A 671 21.03 -9.54 -22.10
C LEU A 671 21.17 -11.07 -22.13
N PRO A 672 21.98 -11.70 -21.26
CA PRO A 672 22.12 -13.16 -21.25
C PRO A 672 20.81 -13.93 -21.09
N ALA A 673 19.88 -13.41 -20.28
CA ALA A 673 18.54 -13.99 -20.10
C ALA A 673 17.76 -14.11 -21.41
N LEU A 674 17.95 -13.17 -22.33
CA LEU A 674 17.29 -13.17 -23.64
C LEU A 674 17.75 -14.33 -24.51
N ALA A 675 19.04 -14.66 -24.49
CA ALA A 675 19.58 -15.78 -25.26
C ALA A 675 19.08 -17.13 -24.74
N VAL A 676 18.88 -17.27 -23.42
CA VAL A 676 18.24 -18.46 -22.83
C VAL A 676 16.76 -18.56 -23.24
N GLU A 677 16.04 -17.45 -23.20
CA GLU A 677 14.64 -17.38 -23.62
C GLU A 677 14.47 -17.70 -25.11
N THR A 678 15.34 -17.15 -25.97
CA THR A 678 15.32 -17.42 -27.41
C THR A 678 15.58 -18.89 -27.70
N LEU A 679 16.52 -19.53 -26.99
CA LEU A 679 16.76 -20.97 -27.09
C LEU A 679 15.50 -21.76 -26.69
N ASN A 680 14.85 -21.39 -25.57
CA ASN A 680 13.61 -22.03 -25.12
C ASN A 680 12.52 -21.97 -26.22
N GLN A 681 12.30 -20.80 -26.80
CA GLN A 681 11.29 -20.58 -27.84
C GLN A 681 11.61 -21.36 -29.13
N GLN A 682 12.88 -21.40 -29.55
CA GLN A 682 13.33 -22.20 -30.69
C GLN A 682 13.08 -23.70 -30.46
N LEU A 683 13.42 -24.21 -29.27
CA LEU A 683 13.20 -25.62 -28.93
C LEU A 683 11.70 -25.96 -28.87
N GLN A 684 10.87 -25.08 -28.30
CA GLN A 684 9.41 -25.23 -28.29
C GLN A 684 8.83 -25.26 -29.71
N LEU A 685 9.28 -24.35 -30.57
CA LEU A 685 8.90 -24.31 -31.99
C LEU A 685 9.26 -25.63 -32.69
N HIS A 686 10.50 -26.10 -32.55
CA HIS A 686 10.92 -27.36 -33.16
C HIS A 686 10.12 -28.55 -32.63
N TYR A 687 9.76 -28.54 -31.34
CA TYR A 687 8.97 -29.60 -30.73
C TYR A 687 7.55 -29.63 -31.30
N MET A 688 6.92 -28.47 -31.42
CA MET A 688 5.55 -28.33 -31.93
C MET A 688 5.46 -28.60 -33.44
N SER A 689 6.47 -28.23 -34.22
CA SER A 689 6.56 -28.51 -35.65
C SER A 689 7.01 -29.94 -35.98
N GLY A 690 7.35 -30.75 -34.97
CA GLY A 690 7.79 -32.15 -35.17
C GLY A 690 9.21 -32.30 -35.73
N THR A 691 10.00 -31.23 -35.79
CA THR A 691 11.39 -31.25 -36.28
C THR A 691 12.35 -31.67 -35.17
N PHE A 692 12.21 -32.91 -34.70
CA PHE A 692 12.93 -33.42 -33.52
C PHE A 692 14.45 -33.48 -33.69
N GLU A 693 14.94 -33.69 -34.92
CA GLU A 693 16.37 -33.69 -35.23
C GLU A 693 17.03 -32.34 -34.90
N SER A 694 16.30 -31.23 -35.06
CA SER A 694 16.78 -29.89 -34.71
C SER A 694 16.95 -29.71 -33.20
N ILE A 695 16.15 -30.39 -32.37
CA ILE A 695 16.32 -30.41 -30.91
C ILE A 695 17.53 -31.26 -30.50
N GLU A 696 17.74 -32.39 -31.17
CA GLU A 696 18.86 -33.27 -30.87
C GLU A 696 20.21 -32.60 -31.21
N SER A 697 20.26 -31.89 -32.34
CA SER A 697 21.45 -31.17 -32.83
C SER A 697 21.64 -29.75 -32.26
N ALA A 698 20.67 -29.22 -31.49
CA ALA A 698 20.77 -27.89 -30.90
C ALA A 698 21.96 -27.77 -29.94
N THR A 699 22.63 -26.61 -29.98
CA THR A 699 23.75 -26.24 -29.12
C THR A 699 23.39 -25.06 -28.22
N ILE A 700 24.12 -24.93 -27.10
CA ILE A 700 23.96 -23.81 -26.17
C ILE A 700 24.76 -22.60 -26.70
N PRO A 701 24.24 -21.37 -26.57
CA PRO A 701 25.00 -20.17 -26.96
C PRO A 701 26.35 -20.05 -26.22
N GLU A 702 27.40 -19.68 -26.95
CA GLU A 702 28.80 -19.76 -26.48
C GLU A 702 29.14 -18.72 -25.39
N ASP A 703 28.54 -17.52 -25.44
CA ASP A 703 28.89 -16.35 -24.62
C ASP A 703 28.01 -16.17 -23.35
N LEU A 704 27.42 -17.25 -22.81
CA LEU A 704 26.56 -17.15 -21.62
C LEU A 704 27.35 -17.20 -20.30
N PRO A 705 27.00 -16.36 -19.30
CA PRO A 705 27.47 -16.52 -17.92
C PRO A 705 27.14 -17.92 -17.36
N PRO A 706 27.91 -18.43 -16.38
CA PRO A 706 27.77 -19.81 -15.88
C PRO A 706 26.35 -20.19 -15.44
N GLU A 707 25.66 -19.29 -14.73
CA GLU A 707 24.27 -19.46 -14.28
C GLU A 707 23.29 -19.65 -15.46
N HIS A 708 23.39 -18.79 -16.47
CA HIS A 708 22.54 -18.80 -17.66
C HIS A 708 22.87 -20.00 -18.56
N LYS A 709 24.14 -20.41 -18.62
CA LYS A 709 24.57 -21.64 -19.32
C LYS A 709 23.96 -22.89 -18.66
N ALA A 710 23.92 -22.95 -17.33
CA ALA A 710 23.25 -24.02 -16.61
C ALA A 710 21.74 -24.04 -16.86
N GLN A 711 21.08 -22.87 -16.91
CA GLN A 711 19.66 -22.76 -17.26
C GLN A 711 19.37 -23.20 -18.70
N ALA A 712 20.20 -22.78 -19.67
CA ALA A 712 20.11 -23.21 -21.06
C ALA A 712 20.29 -24.73 -21.20
N GLN A 713 21.25 -25.32 -20.50
CA GLN A 713 21.46 -26.77 -20.48
C GLN A 713 20.24 -27.53 -19.94
N ARG A 714 19.66 -27.07 -18.82
CA ARG A 714 18.43 -27.68 -18.28
C ARG A 714 17.27 -27.60 -19.27
N THR A 715 17.13 -26.48 -19.97
CA THR A 715 16.09 -26.28 -21.00
C THR A 715 16.29 -27.22 -22.18
N LEU A 716 17.52 -27.35 -22.69
CA LEU A 716 17.85 -28.28 -23.77
C LEU A 716 17.63 -29.73 -23.38
N ASP A 717 18.07 -30.12 -22.18
CA ASP A 717 17.86 -31.48 -21.66
C ASP A 717 16.38 -31.82 -21.48
N PHE A 718 15.57 -30.86 -21.03
CA PHE A 718 14.13 -31.00 -20.93
C PHE A 718 13.50 -31.32 -22.29
N PHE A 719 13.79 -30.55 -23.34
CA PHE A 719 13.26 -30.82 -24.68
C PHE A 719 13.80 -32.12 -25.30
N ARG A 720 15.07 -32.47 -25.07
CA ARG A 720 15.62 -33.77 -25.50
C ARG A 720 14.91 -34.96 -24.82
N ALA A 721 14.57 -34.82 -23.55
CA ALA A 721 13.78 -35.83 -22.83
C ALA A 721 12.35 -35.94 -23.38
N LEU A 722 11.71 -34.81 -23.73
CA LEU A 722 10.40 -34.81 -24.40
C LEU A 722 10.45 -35.49 -25.77
N VAL A 723 11.51 -35.27 -26.56
CA VAL A 723 11.73 -35.97 -27.84
C VAL A 723 11.87 -37.47 -27.63
N CYS A 724 12.60 -37.91 -26.60
CA CYS A 724 12.71 -39.33 -26.26
C CYS A 724 11.35 -40.01 -26.02
N LEU A 725 10.38 -39.28 -25.44
CA LEU A 725 9.01 -39.78 -25.24
C LEU A 725 8.16 -39.81 -26.51
N LYS A 726 8.50 -39.01 -27.53
CA LYS A 726 7.75 -38.93 -28.80
C LYS A 726 8.26 -39.90 -29.87
N LYS A 727 9.43 -40.52 -29.69
CA LYS A 727 9.94 -41.57 -30.59
C LYS A 727 8.99 -42.77 -30.64
N VAL A 728 9.02 -43.50 -31.76
CA VAL A 728 8.25 -44.74 -31.93
C VAL A 728 9.24 -45.88 -32.20
N PRO A 729 9.43 -46.83 -31.25
CA PRO A 729 8.88 -46.84 -29.89
C PRO A 729 9.50 -45.76 -28.97
N PRO A 730 8.82 -45.34 -27.89
CA PRO A 730 9.36 -44.33 -26.97
C PRO A 730 10.65 -44.79 -26.28
N ALA A 731 11.66 -43.94 -26.24
CA ALA A 731 12.88 -44.14 -25.47
C ALA A 731 12.66 -43.78 -23.98
N ALA A 732 11.64 -44.40 -23.36
CA ALA A 732 11.11 -44.04 -22.05
C ALA A 732 12.15 -44.13 -20.91
N ASN A 733 13.07 -45.09 -20.97
CA ASN A 733 14.16 -45.22 -19.99
C ASN A 733 15.11 -44.01 -20.02
N GLN A 734 15.45 -43.53 -21.21
CA GLN A 734 16.32 -42.38 -21.39
C GLN A 734 15.63 -41.09 -20.92
N ALA A 735 14.36 -40.91 -21.29
CA ALA A 735 13.56 -39.78 -20.80
C ALA A 735 13.44 -39.76 -19.27
N ALA A 736 13.14 -40.92 -18.66
CA ALA A 736 13.01 -41.02 -17.20
C ALA A 736 14.34 -40.72 -16.47
N ALA A 737 15.48 -41.10 -17.03
CA ALA A 737 16.78 -40.77 -16.46
C ALA A 737 17.05 -39.26 -16.49
N ILE A 738 16.74 -38.60 -17.62
CA ILE A 738 16.94 -37.15 -17.77
C ILE A 738 16.00 -36.36 -16.84
N PHE A 739 14.70 -36.66 -16.84
CA PHE A 739 13.75 -35.95 -15.96
C PHE A 739 14.05 -36.16 -14.47
N ARG A 740 14.52 -37.34 -14.08
CA ARG A 740 14.96 -37.59 -12.69
C ARG A 740 16.14 -36.70 -12.33
N ARG A 741 17.15 -36.60 -13.19
CA ARG A 741 18.31 -35.72 -12.97
C ARG A 741 17.87 -34.26 -12.85
N LEU A 742 17.05 -33.79 -13.79
CA LEU A 742 16.52 -32.42 -13.78
C LEU A 742 15.75 -32.10 -12.50
N TYR A 743 14.89 -33.02 -12.05
CA TYR A 743 14.12 -32.85 -10.82
C TYR A 743 15.00 -32.82 -9.56
N GLN A 744 16.06 -33.65 -9.51
CA GLN A 744 17.02 -33.65 -8.41
C GLN A 744 17.87 -32.37 -8.35
N GLU A 745 18.26 -31.83 -9.51
CA GLU A 745 19.03 -30.60 -9.62
C GLU A 745 18.18 -29.35 -9.35
N HIS A 746 16.91 -29.35 -9.77
CA HIS A 746 15.99 -28.24 -9.60
C HIS A 746 14.53 -28.74 -9.55
N PRO A 747 13.91 -28.87 -8.35
CA PRO A 747 12.61 -29.52 -8.18
C PRO A 747 11.45 -28.66 -8.70
N LEU A 748 11.19 -28.73 -10.01
CA LEU A 748 10.02 -28.12 -10.66
C LEU A 748 8.90 -29.15 -10.87
N PRO A 749 7.62 -28.77 -10.66
CA PRO A 749 6.48 -29.65 -10.93
C PRO A 749 6.47 -30.22 -12.35
N ALA A 750 6.88 -29.42 -13.34
CA ALA A 750 6.96 -29.85 -14.74
C ALA A 750 7.91 -31.05 -14.94
N TYR A 751 9.02 -31.13 -14.20
CA TYR A 751 9.95 -32.26 -14.30
C TYR A 751 9.39 -33.51 -13.64
N ALA A 752 8.72 -33.38 -12.49
CA ALA A 752 8.06 -34.49 -11.82
C ALA A 752 6.91 -35.09 -12.66
N ILE A 753 6.08 -34.23 -13.25
CA ILE A 753 4.96 -34.65 -14.11
C ILE A 753 5.46 -35.38 -15.36
N ASN A 754 6.52 -34.88 -16.01
CA ASN A 754 7.09 -35.55 -17.18
C ASN A 754 7.91 -36.81 -16.81
N LEU A 755 8.48 -36.88 -15.61
CA LEU A 755 9.07 -38.11 -15.07
C LEU A 755 8.01 -39.20 -14.87
N LEU A 756 6.84 -38.84 -14.33
CA LEU A 756 5.70 -39.75 -14.24
C LEU A 756 5.31 -40.26 -15.63
N ALA A 757 5.11 -39.35 -16.59
CA ALA A 757 4.76 -39.72 -17.96
C ALA A 757 5.79 -40.71 -18.57
N ALA A 758 7.09 -40.49 -18.36
CA ALA A 758 8.13 -41.40 -18.82
C ALA A 758 8.08 -42.79 -18.16
N ARG A 759 7.80 -42.85 -16.85
CA ARG A 759 7.67 -44.12 -16.12
C ARG A 759 6.41 -44.88 -16.52
N ILE A 760 5.29 -44.20 -16.75
CA ILE A 760 4.05 -44.83 -17.23
C ILE A 760 4.23 -45.34 -18.66
N ALA A 761 4.83 -44.55 -19.55
CA ALA A 761 5.15 -45.00 -20.91
C ALA A 761 6.05 -46.25 -20.92
N LYS A 762 6.99 -46.36 -19.96
CA LYS A 762 7.81 -47.56 -19.78
C LYS A 762 6.99 -48.78 -19.35
N LEU A 763 6.06 -48.62 -18.41
CA LEU A 763 5.27 -49.72 -17.86
C LEU A 763 4.24 -50.25 -18.87
N LEU A 764 3.56 -49.34 -19.58
CA LEU A 764 2.49 -49.68 -20.53
C LEU A 764 3.03 -50.05 -21.92
N GLY A 765 4.19 -49.51 -22.32
CA GLY A 765 4.74 -49.71 -23.65
C GLY A 765 3.79 -49.18 -24.74
N GLU A 766 3.57 -49.97 -25.81
CA GLU A 766 2.64 -49.62 -26.89
C GLU A 766 1.17 -49.92 -26.54
N ASN A 767 0.90 -50.69 -25.47
CA ASN A 767 -0.46 -51.06 -25.07
C ASN A 767 -0.91 -50.26 -23.85
N LEU A 768 -1.61 -49.16 -24.10
CA LEU A 768 -2.19 -48.30 -23.07
C LEU A 768 -3.22 -49.00 -22.15
N PHE A 769 -3.73 -50.18 -22.56
CA PHE A 769 -4.68 -50.99 -21.79
C PHE A 769 -4.03 -52.25 -21.19
N ARG A 770 -2.69 -52.32 -21.14
CA ARG A 770 -1.97 -53.41 -20.49
C ARG A 770 -2.34 -53.45 -19.00
N SER A 771 -2.67 -54.62 -18.47
CA SER A 771 -2.81 -54.81 -17.03
C SER A 771 -1.43 -54.93 -16.37
N LEU A 772 -1.18 -54.07 -15.38
CA LEU A 772 0.01 -54.07 -14.52
C LEU A 772 -0.31 -54.92 -13.28
N ALA A 773 0.59 -55.84 -12.92
CA ALA A 773 0.42 -56.68 -11.74
C ALA A 773 1.72 -56.79 -10.93
N GLY A 774 1.59 -57.10 -9.63
CA GLY A 774 2.72 -57.29 -8.73
C GLY A 774 3.62 -56.07 -8.62
N GLU A 775 4.91 -56.23 -8.90
CA GLU A 775 5.92 -55.18 -8.80
C GLU A 775 5.67 -54.01 -9.76
N GLU A 776 5.11 -54.25 -10.95
CA GLU A 776 4.80 -53.20 -11.92
C GLU A 776 3.70 -52.25 -11.43
N ALA A 777 2.67 -52.80 -10.76
CA ALA A 777 1.59 -52.01 -10.15
C ALA A 777 2.09 -51.21 -8.94
N ALA A 778 2.97 -51.79 -8.12
CA ALA A 778 3.63 -51.07 -7.02
C ALA A 778 4.47 -49.90 -7.53
N MET A 779 5.25 -50.10 -8.60
CA MET A 779 6.06 -49.07 -9.23
C MET A 779 5.22 -47.94 -9.84
N ALA A 780 4.05 -48.25 -10.40
CA ALA A 780 3.11 -47.24 -10.89
C ALA A 780 2.60 -46.35 -9.74
N ARG A 781 2.17 -46.95 -8.62
CA ARG A 781 1.68 -46.21 -7.44
C ARG A 781 2.75 -45.30 -6.83
N ILE A 782 3.97 -45.82 -6.66
CA ILE A 782 5.10 -45.02 -6.16
C ILE A 782 5.37 -43.81 -7.07
N ALA A 783 5.30 -44.00 -8.39
CA ALA A 783 5.52 -42.90 -9.32
C ALA A 783 4.43 -41.81 -9.24
N ILE A 784 3.17 -42.18 -8.99
CA ILE A 784 2.06 -41.23 -8.79
C ILE A 784 2.28 -40.47 -7.48
N GLU A 785 2.53 -41.17 -6.37
CA GLU A 785 2.74 -40.53 -5.06
C GLU A 785 3.94 -39.57 -5.03
N GLU A 786 5.00 -39.89 -5.77
CA GLU A 786 6.16 -39.00 -5.92
C GLU A 786 5.80 -37.74 -6.73
N ALA A 787 4.97 -37.87 -7.77
CA ALA A 787 4.51 -36.73 -8.57
C ALA A 787 3.54 -35.84 -7.78
N ASP A 788 2.59 -36.44 -7.05
CA ASP A 788 1.61 -35.71 -6.23
C ASP A 788 2.28 -34.93 -5.11
N ARG A 789 3.28 -35.52 -4.44
CA ARG A 789 4.09 -34.82 -3.42
C ARG A 789 4.86 -33.63 -3.97
N ALA A 790 5.18 -33.63 -5.25
CA ALA A 790 5.88 -32.52 -5.91
C ALA A 790 4.93 -31.38 -6.34
N ILE A 791 3.61 -31.54 -6.18
CA ILE A 791 2.59 -30.58 -6.60
C ILE A 791 2.01 -29.91 -5.33
N PRO A 792 2.29 -28.61 -5.09
CA PRO A 792 1.85 -27.91 -3.87
C PRO A 792 0.32 -27.85 -3.70
N SER A 793 -0.42 -27.76 -4.80
CA SER A 793 -1.89 -27.94 -4.87
C SER A 793 -2.35 -28.17 -6.33
N ALA A 794 -3.41 -28.94 -6.55
CA ALA A 794 -3.95 -29.20 -7.89
C ALA A 794 -4.48 -27.94 -8.62
N GLY A 795 -4.79 -26.89 -7.85
CA GLY A 795 -5.17 -25.56 -8.36
C GLY A 795 -3.98 -24.73 -8.86
N ALA A 796 -2.76 -25.02 -8.41
CA ALA A 796 -1.54 -24.32 -8.82
C ALA A 796 -0.92 -24.86 -10.13
N LEU A 797 -1.47 -25.94 -10.69
CA LEU A 797 -1.03 -26.48 -11.98
C LEU A 797 -1.61 -25.67 -13.14
N SER A 798 -0.77 -25.39 -14.15
CA SER A 798 -1.27 -24.91 -15.45
C SER A 798 -2.18 -25.95 -16.09
N ASP A 799 -3.12 -25.50 -16.93
CA ASP A 799 -4.04 -26.41 -17.64
C ASP A 799 -3.28 -27.46 -18.48
N MET A 800 -2.12 -27.09 -19.03
CA MET A 800 -1.26 -28.01 -19.77
C MET A 800 -0.61 -29.06 -18.85
N SER A 801 -0.10 -28.67 -17.68
CA SER A 801 0.43 -29.62 -16.69
C SER A 801 -0.66 -30.56 -16.16
N ARG A 802 -1.88 -30.05 -15.94
CA ARG A 802 -3.04 -30.86 -15.56
C ARG A 802 -3.44 -31.84 -16.66
N ALA A 803 -3.42 -31.41 -17.92
CA ALA A 803 -3.72 -32.24 -19.08
C ALA A 803 -2.69 -33.35 -19.34
N ILE A 804 -1.47 -33.26 -18.79
CA ILE A 804 -0.47 -34.33 -18.84
C ILE A 804 -0.58 -35.22 -17.60
N HIS A 805 -0.68 -34.61 -16.41
CA HIS A 805 -0.69 -35.33 -15.15
C HIS A 805 -1.93 -36.23 -14.99
N MET A 806 -3.13 -35.68 -15.18
CA MET A 806 -4.38 -36.41 -14.94
C MET A 806 -4.55 -37.65 -15.84
N PRO A 807 -4.29 -37.59 -17.17
CA PRO A 807 -4.40 -38.78 -18.01
C PRO A 807 -3.35 -39.85 -17.70
N ASN A 808 -2.12 -39.47 -17.31
CA ASN A 808 -1.10 -40.45 -16.93
C ASN A 808 -1.42 -41.14 -15.61
N CYS A 809 -1.94 -40.41 -14.61
CA CYS A 809 -2.46 -41.00 -13.38
C CYS A 809 -3.64 -41.94 -13.69
N ALA A 810 -4.60 -41.49 -14.51
CA ALA A 810 -5.73 -42.32 -14.91
C ALA A 810 -5.29 -43.59 -15.64
N ALA A 811 -4.39 -43.49 -16.63
CA ALA A 811 -3.85 -44.65 -17.35
C ALA A 811 -3.16 -45.64 -16.41
N ALA A 812 -2.39 -45.14 -15.44
CA ALA A 812 -1.74 -45.99 -14.44
C ALA A 812 -2.74 -46.69 -13.51
N TYR A 813 -3.79 -45.99 -13.06
CA TYR A 813 -4.86 -46.57 -12.22
C TYR A 813 -5.78 -47.52 -12.96
N PHE A 814 -6.06 -47.30 -14.25
CA PHE A 814 -6.84 -48.24 -15.06
C PHE A 814 -6.06 -49.52 -15.37
N ALA A 815 -4.74 -49.40 -15.45
CA ALA A 815 -3.86 -50.52 -15.74
C ALA A 815 -3.52 -51.37 -14.50
N ALA A 816 -3.38 -50.75 -13.32
CA ALA A 816 -3.04 -51.40 -12.05
C ALA A 816 -4.26 -51.89 -11.26
#